data_AF-A0A2S4KUQ3-F1
#
_entry.id   AF-A0A2S4KUQ3-F1
#
_cell.length_a   1.000
_cell.length_b   1.000
_cell.length_c   1.000
_cell.angle_alpha   90.00
_cell.angle_beta   90.00
_cell.angle_gamma   90.00
#
_symmetry.space_group_name_H-M   'P 1'
#
loop_
_entity.id
_entity.type
_entity.pdbx_description
1 polymer ?
#
loop_
_entity_poly.entity_id
_entity_poly.type
_entity_poly.pdbx_seq_one_letter_code
_entity_poly.pdbx_strand_id
1 'polypeptide(L)'
;MHGFAPSTEPGAAPASSMGTTRGGSFDNSPQSQHTPPPPMQHQHQQQQHNQPQASSSHGHGPQPQHQQHHQSRSVKRPRPVKSCTECRKRKLRCDRLLPCSQCQKSSRMCKYSAEQDSTNLSDTSDMDTAEANRPPKRNCPPGSSGGAGMMNSDAAQTPAKSAGSPSMPLLEELSLRMERLEKQVRVRSPGTDFSGGRIIAASSDTIRGLTVKRGAQGTRYFGQNSPRVLMNLFDEAKAFMSQQRNIYSNSELFSSFRALHRSLQDNFHKAMAPITVFVESMMPVQKRMTDILPRKPVCDRLIACYFDTSETMYRIIHFPTFSEQYDLYWEGKLQSASFLAQLLSVLSVASRFETKSKGLGHERVEGVHIPTACALIRIWLDGLKGKQLVEITTLQVEILLLHAQRMITPRAHDSWTQLGFVVRLAMTMGLHRDPSEFEPRMPVFLGEIRRRLWFTIVDMDLHMSLACNLPCLVRDGDFSCRPPRNLNDAELYPDMQELPPTKPIDQMTDNQMQVYAAMTLGARMRVAPLVNRIDNMRDYQEVLEVGAKLERFLDNINYIFPRHGILDETKKSKQWRSRVILDMHVRRPLLALYRPLAMGVPGVPPQISRAYLRSSMVIMKYLDELDPLLAHFQDIADMYHQILKRDIIQAALSVCFYIQSVVRPNSEGLVLGQQALRMSPDHSDDYPSYSAENLVLWSPARLVTTVQKTLDLLIANVSGSDTKDIICVAIVLETVKTPEPKAQEIARELHGVLDACLRASNLTREKLHMRMDQFQSDNYMHGRASYGYTGSGGTGVPGSMGDLGGWIMWEGWD
;
A
#
# COMPACT_ATOMS: atom_id res chain seq x y z
N MET A 1 -28.56 -7.21 54.51
CA MET A 1 -28.91 -8.09 55.64
C MET A 1 -28.26 -9.43 55.37
N HIS A 2 -27.44 -10.05 56.23
CA HIS A 2 -26.64 -9.57 57.37
C HIS A 2 -25.14 -9.70 56.95
N GLY A 3 -24.12 -9.13 57.60
CA GLY A 3 -24.07 -8.30 58.80
C GLY A 3 -23.06 -8.86 59.83
N PHE A 4 -21.81 -8.41 59.80
CA PHE A 4 -20.84 -8.45 60.92
C PHE A 4 -19.71 -7.42 60.70
N ALA A 5 -19.14 -6.91 61.79
CA ALA A 5 -18.12 -5.84 61.88
C ALA A 5 -17.61 -5.77 63.35
N PRO A 6 -16.68 -4.88 63.77
CA PRO A 6 -15.64 -4.11 63.05
C PRO A 6 -14.25 -4.25 63.75
N SER A 7 -13.44 -3.18 63.75
CA SER A 7 -12.34 -2.81 64.71
C SER A 7 -10.92 -3.37 64.47
N THR A 8 -9.82 -2.62 64.67
CA THR A 8 -9.60 -1.15 64.82
C THR A 8 -8.12 -0.76 64.54
N GLU A 9 -7.89 0.40 63.92
CA GLU A 9 -6.66 1.22 64.02
C GLU A 9 -6.70 2.13 65.30
N PRO A 10 -5.70 2.97 65.68
CA PRO A 10 -4.46 3.41 64.98
C PRO A 10 -3.15 3.44 65.85
N GLY A 11 -2.02 3.95 65.32
CA GLY A 11 -0.83 4.26 66.16
C GLY A 11 0.45 4.77 65.45
N ALA A 12 0.61 6.11 65.41
CA ALA A 12 1.73 6.97 65.00
C ALA A 12 3.22 6.51 64.98
N ALA A 13 4.03 7.21 64.17
CA ALA A 13 5.52 7.31 64.21
C ALA A 13 5.99 8.41 65.23
N PRO A 14 7.28 8.86 65.41
CA PRO A 14 8.39 9.00 64.42
C PRO A 14 9.87 8.84 64.93
N ALA A 15 10.86 9.18 64.06
CA ALA A 15 12.24 9.66 64.31
C ALA A 15 13.20 8.82 65.23
N SER A 16 14.43 8.43 64.85
CA SER A 16 15.61 9.19 64.37
C SER A 16 16.79 8.18 64.20
N SER A 17 18.07 8.45 63.90
CA SER A 17 18.92 9.66 63.81
C SER A 17 20.09 9.46 62.80
N MET A 18 20.95 10.48 62.60
CA MET A 18 22.13 10.44 61.71
C MET A 18 23.38 9.81 62.37
N GLY A 19 24.34 9.34 61.56
CA GLY A 19 25.71 9.03 61.98
C GLY A 19 26.70 8.94 60.81
N THR A 20 27.72 9.81 60.78
CA THR A 20 28.68 9.93 59.64
C THR A 20 30.14 9.96 60.07
N THR A 21 30.97 9.11 59.46
CA THR A 21 32.45 9.20 59.36
C THR A 21 32.88 8.35 58.14
N ARG A 22 33.68 8.85 57.18
CA ARG A 22 35.17 8.90 57.16
C ARG A 22 35.84 7.60 57.65
N GLY A 23 36.73 6.93 56.91
CA GLY A 23 37.28 7.17 55.57
C GLY A 23 38.77 6.81 55.51
N GLY A 24 39.24 6.23 54.40
CA GLY A 24 40.67 5.91 54.22
C GLY A 24 40.97 5.10 52.95
N SER A 25 42.08 5.43 52.30
CA SER A 25 42.66 4.72 51.14
C SER A 25 44.12 4.40 51.45
N PHE A 26 44.68 3.31 50.91
CA PHE A 26 46.04 3.24 50.32
C PHE A 26 46.32 1.85 49.69
N ASP A 27 47.36 1.77 48.87
CA ASP A 27 47.68 0.66 47.96
C ASP A 27 48.34 -0.57 48.62
N ASN A 28 48.17 -1.78 48.04
CA ASN A 28 49.19 -2.34 47.13
C ASN A 28 48.86 -3.68 46.43
N SER A 29 49.62 -3.96 45.38
CA SER A 29 49.80 -5.24 44.65
C SER A 29 51.03 -6.01 45.22
N PRO A 30 51.38 -7.29 44.88
CA PRO A 30 51.32 -7.86 43.51
C PRO A 30 51.22 -9.41 43.29
N GLN A 31 51.23 -9.79 42.01
CA GLN A 31 51.78 -11.03 41.38
C GLN A 31 51.24 -12.44 41.73
N SER A 32 50.71 -13.10 40.69
CA SER A 32 51.09 -14.48 40.30
C SER A 32 50.86 -14.68 38.79
N GLN A 33 51.36 -15.78 38.19
CA GLN A 33 51.46 -15.98 36.73
C GLN A 33 50.76 -17.27 36.25
N HIS A 34 50.26 -17.30 35.00
CA HIS A 34 50.71 -18.23 33.93
C HIS A 34 49.89 -18.12 32.62
N THR A 35 50.36 -18.77 31.55
CA THR A 35 50.05 -18.50 30.13
C THR A 35 49.47 -19.71 29.36
N PRO A 36 48.59 -19.50 28.35
CA PRO A 36 48.24 -20.51 27.35
C PRO A 36 49.19 -20.53 26.12
N PRO A 37 49.23 -21.61 25.32
CA PRO A 37 50.14 -21.79 24.18
C PRO A 37 49.62 -21.19 22.83
N PRO A 38 50.49 -21.01 21.81
CA PRO A 38 50.20 -20.28 20.57
C PRO A 38 49.72 -21.13 19.37
N PRO A 39 49.15 -20.52 18.31
CA PRO A 39 48.76 -21.19 17.07
C PRO A 39 49.90 -21.30 16.05
N MET A 40 49.86 -22.31 15.17
CA MET A 40 50.78 -22.44 14.03
C MET A 40 50.30 -21.70 12.78
N GLN A 41 51.26 -21.19 12.00
CA GLN A 41 51.07 -20.61 10.68
C GLN A 41 51.45 -21.64 9.59
N HIS A 42 50.83 -21.54 8.41
CA HIS A 42 51.47 -21.94 7.15
C HIS A 42 51.09 -20.98 6.01
N GLN A 43 51.90 -20.97 4.96
CA GLN A 43 52.09 -19.82 4.07
C GLN A 43 51.06 -19.70 2.93
N HIS A 44 51.08 -18.51 2.31
CA HIS A 44 50.44 -18.24 1.02
C HIS A 44 51.46 -17.61 0.06
N GLN A 45 51.70 -18.25 -1.09
CA GLN A 45 52.22 -17.66 -2.34
C GLN A 45 51.64 -18.53 -3.47
N GLN A 46 50.61 -18.06 -4.17
CA GLN A 46 50.71 -17.30 -5.43
C GLN A 46 51.47 -18.04 -6.55
N GLN A 47 50.75 -18.44 -7.60
CA GLN A 47 50.81 -17.77 -8.90
C GLN A 47 49.68 -18.23 -9.84
N GLN A 48 49.41 -17.43 -10.89
CA GLN A 48 48.49 -17.75 -11.99
C GLN A 48 49.27 -17.63 -13.31
N HIS A 49 49.11 -18.56 -14.27
CA HIS A 49 48.73 -18.21 -15.66
C HIS A 49 48.55 -19.42 -16.61
N ASN A 50 47.77 -19.16 -17.66
CA ASN A 50 47.78 -19.74 -19.01
C ASN A 50 47.48 -21.24 -19.27
N GLN A 51 46.58 -21.43 -20.25
CA GLN A 51 46.54 -22.58 -21.17
C GLN A 51 47.62 -22.40 -22.26
N PRO A 52 48.02 -23.47 -22.97
CA PRO A 52 47.43 -23.67 -24.31
C PRO A 52 47.06 -25.15 -24.60
N GLN A 53 46.86 -25.49 -25.88
CA GLN A 53 46.13 -26.68 -26.34
C GLN A 53 47.00 -27.80 -26.93
N ALA A 54 46.49 -29.04 -26.81
CA ALA A 54 46.50 -30.14 -27.78
C ALA A 54 47.82 -30.76 -28.32
N SER A 55 47.90 -32.09 -28.19
CA SER A 55 48.40 -32.98 -29.27
C SER A 55 48.01 -34.47 -29.08
N SER A 56 47.92 -35.15 -30.23
CA SER A 56 47.77 -36.60 -30.55
C SER A 56 48.27 -37.64 -29.52
N SER A 57 47.64 -38.80 -29.23
CA SER A 57 46.80 -39.79 -29.98
C SER A 57 47.57 -40.95 -30.66
N HIS A 58 47.38 -42.19 -30.20
CA HIS A 58 47.44 -43.50 -30.91
C HIS A 58 47.07 -44.62 -29.89
N GLY A 59 46.42 -45.75 -30.21
CA GLY A 59 45.70 -46.13 -31.43
C GLY A 59 45.81 -47.63 -31.81
N HIS A 60 44.85 -48.47 -31.43
CA HIS A 60 44.67 -49.87 -31.91
C HIS A 60 43.16 -50.18 -32.08
N GLY A 61 42.80 -51.03 -33.06
CA GLY A 61 41.41 -51.43 -33.42
C GLY A 61 41.17 -52.95 -33.29
N PRO A 62 40.17 -53.58 -33.98
CA PRO A 62 39.37 -53.09 -35.12
C PRO A 62 37.81 -53.14 -34.92
N GLN A 63 37.04 -53.03 -36.03
CA GLN A 63 35.57 -52.88 -36.08
C GLN A 63 34.78 -54.23 -36.08
N PRO A 64 33.43 -54.20 -35.92
CA PRO A 64 32.55 -54.06 -37.10
C PRO A 64 31.30 -53.15 -36.94
N GLN A 65 30.98 -52.45 -38.03
CA GLN A 65 29.69 -51.94 -38.56
C GLN A 65 28.58 -51.28 -37.68
N HIS A 66 27.85 -50.37 -38.34
CA HIS A 66 26.81 -49.42 -37.87
C HIS A 66 25.38 -49.93 -38.22
N GLN A 67 24.23 -49.40 -37.79
CA GLN A 67 23.75 -48.38 -36.82
C GLN A 67 22.23 -48.62 -36.60
N GLN A 68 21.42 -47.94 -35.78
CA GLN A 68 21.54 -46.76 -34.90
C GLN A 68 20.60 -46.95 -33.67
N HIS A 69 20.50 -45.96 -32.78
CA HIS A 69 19.38 -45.82 -31.84
C HIS A 69 19.02 -44.33 -31.67
N HIS A 70 17.73 -43.98 -31.68
CA HIS A 70 17.30 -42.58 -31.52
C HIS A 70 17.42 -42.09 -30.06
N GLN A 71 17.97 -40.89 -29.88
CA GLN A 71 17.78 -40.07 -28.68
C GLN A 71 17.18 -38.71 -29.08
N SER A 72 16.15 -38.28 -28.36
CA SER A 72 15.36 -37.08 -28.69
C SER A 72 16.11 -35.77 -28.39
N ARG A 73 16.36 -34.96 -29.43
CA ARG A 73 16.92 -33.60 -29.28
C ARG A 73 15.85 -32.58 -28.91
N SER A 74 16.15 -31.70 -27.97
CA SER A 74 15.27 -30.59 -27.58
C SER A 74 15.14 -29.54 -28.70
N VAL A 75 13.90 -29.13 -28.99
CA VAL A 75 13.59 -28.15 -30.03
C VAL A 75 13.95 -26.74 -29.56
N LYS A 76 14.91 -26.09 -30.22
CA LYS A 76 15.26 -24.68 -29.97
C LYS A 76 14.27 -23.75 -30.67
N ARG A 77 13.60 -22.87 -29.90
CA ARG A 77 12.67 -21.86 -30.44
C ARG A 77 13.37 -20.94 -31.47
N PRO A 78 12.75 -20.61 -32.62
CA PRO A 78 13.32 -19.67 -33.59
C PRO A 78 13.55 -18.27 -32.99
N ARG A 79 14.65 -17.61 -33.38
CA ARG A 79 14.96 -16.24 -32.94
C ARG A 79 14.19 -15.23 -33.82
N PRO A 80 13.44 -14.25 -33.25
CA PRO A 80 12.58 -13.35 -34.02
C PRO A 80 13.37 -12.45 -34.99
N VAL A 81 12.78 -12.22 -36.16
CA VAL A 81 13.48 -11.67 -37.34
C VAL A 81 13.31 -10.15 -37.44
N LYS A 82 14.38 -9.43 -37.10
CA LYS A 82 14.40 -7.96 -37.01
C LYS A 82 14.70 -7.25 -38.35
N SER A 83 14.15 -7.71 -39.47
CA SER A 83 14.33 -7.08 -40.79
C SER A 83 13.10 -7.27 -41.68
N CYS A 84 12.81 -6.29 -42.54
CA CYS A 84 11.64 -6.32 -43.41
C CYS A 84 11.74 -7.44 -44.46
N THR A 85 10.59 -7.90 -44.96
CA THR A 85 10.49 -9.05 -45.86
C THR A 85 11.28 -8.85 -47.16
N GLU A 86 11.23 -7.67 -47.77
CA GLU A 86 11.97 -7.37 -49.01
C GLU A 86 13.49 -7.28 -48.80
N CYS A 87 13.97 -6.63 -47.74
CA CYS A 87 15.40 -6.64 -47.43
C CYS A 87 15.88 -8.06 -47.09
N ARG A 88 15.10 -8.85 -46.34
CA ARG A 88 15.42 -10.26 -46.04
C ARG A 88 15.48 -11.11 -47.31
N LYS A 89 14.46 -11.03 -48.17
CA LYS A 89 14.36 -11.76 -49.45
C LYS A 89 15.52 -11.45 -50.39
N ARG A 90 16.00 -10.20 -50.39
CA ARG A 90 17.10 -9.71 -51.23
C ARG A 90 18.48 -9.71 -50.52
N LYS A 91 18.56 -10.23 -49.29
CA LYS A 91 19.76 -10.22 -48.42
C LYS A 91 20.40 -8.83 -48.22
N LEU A 92 19.60 -7.76 -48.29
CA LEU A 92 20.05 -6.37 -48.11
C LEU A 92 20.00 -5.95 -46.63
N ARG A 93 20.89 -5.04 -46.22
CA ARG A 93 20.83 -4.41 -44.89
C ARG A 93 19.51 -3.66 -44.73
N CYS A 94 18.89 -3.80 -43.56
CA CYS A 94 17.65 -3.14 -43.20
C CYS A 94 17.88 -2.22 -42.00
N ASP A 95 17.53 -0.95 -42.16
CA ASP A 95 17.60 0.14 -41.19
C ASP A 95 16.41 0.18 -40.21
N ARG A 96 15.44 -0.74 -40.37
CA ARG A 96 14.29 -0.98 -39.47
C ARG A 96 13.22 0.12 -39.39
N LEU A 97 13.37 1.22 -40.11
CA LEU A 97 12.28 2.18 -40.33
C LEU A 97 11.13 1.57 -41.16
N LEU A 98 9.98 2.26 -41.21
CA LEU A 98 8.81 1.86 -42.00
C LEU A 98 8.26 3.06 -42.79
N PRO A 99 8.42 3.11 -44.13
CA PRO A 99 9.25 2.21 -44.93
C PRO A 99 10.73 2.34 -44.57
N CYS A 100 11.48 1.24 -44.69
CA CYS A 100 12.93 1.28 -44.47
C CYS A 100 13.62 1.96 -45.67
N SER A 101 14.70 2.70 -45.41
CA SER A 101 15.40 3.56 -46.38
C SER A 101 15.74 2.83 -47.69
N GLN A 102 16.14 1.56 -47.60
CA GLN A 102 16.48 0.76 -48.78
C GLN A 102 15.25 0.33 -49.60
N CYS A 103 14.09 0.17 -48.96
CA CYS A 103 12.82 -0.06 -49.67
C CYS A 103 12.28 1.24 -50.26
N GLN A 104 12.39 2.37 -49.54
CA GLN A 104 12.00 3.70 -50.00
C GLN A 104 12.81 4.11 -51.25
N LYS A 105 14.15 4.04 -51.19
CA LYS A 105 15.04 4.33 -52.33
C LYS A 105 14.89 3.41 -53.55
N SER A 106 14.17 2.29 -53.42
CA SER A 106 13.88 1.39 -54.53
C SER A 106 12.39 1.28 -54.87
N SER A 107 11.55 2.15 -54.30
CA SER A 107 10.09 2.21 -54.47
C SER A 107 9.38 0.87 -54.22
N ARG A 108 9.82 0.12 -53.19
CA ARG A 108 9.29 -1.19 -52.83
C ARG A 108 8.42 -1.12 -51.58
N MET A 109 7.32 -1.89 -51.55
CA MET A 109 6.49 -2.05 -50.36
C MET A 109 7.29 -2.70 -49.21
N CYS A 110 7.71 -1.87 -48.27
CA CYS A 110 8.33 -2.33 -47.04
C CYS A 110 7.28 -2.95 -46.13
N LYS A 111 7.39 -4.25 -45.82
CA LYS A 111 6.51 -4.95 -44.88
C LYS A 111 7.36 -5.74 -43.88
N TYR A 112 6.89 -5.82 -42.64
CA TYR A 112 7.40 -6.74 -41.62
C TYR A 112 6.32 -7.79 -41.38
N SER A 113 6.71 -9.03 -41.03
CA SER A 113 5.75 -10.05 -40.60
C SER A 113 5.20 -9.63 -39.24
N ALA A 114 3.91 -9.31 -39.17
CA ALA A 114 3.24 -9.01 -37.90
C ALA A 114 3.04 -10.28 -37.07
N GLU A 115 3.03 -10.13 -35.75
CA GLU A 115 2.85 -11.23 -34.80
C GLU A 115 1.37 -11.34 -34.41
N GLN A 116 0.68 -12.37 -34.91
CA GLN A 116 -0.55 -12.90 -34.30
C GLN A 116 -0.89 -14.29 -34.85
N ASP A 117 -1.05 -15.25 -33.94
CA ASP A 117 -2.13 -16.27 -33.87
C ASP A 117 -1.65 -17.54 -33.14
N SER A 118 -2.13 -17.72 -31.90
CA SER A 118 -1.98 -18.97 -31.14
C SER A 118 -3.07 -19.12 -30.05
N THR A 119 -4.32 -18.89 -30.44
CA THR A 119 -5.56 -19.10 -29.67
C THR A 119 -6.67 -19.33 -30.71
N ASN A 120 -7.42 -20.44 -30.80
CA ASN A 120 -7.48 -21.72 -30.07
C ASN A 120 -7.51 -22.87 -31.13
N LEU A 121 -7.69 -24.19 -30.90
CA LEU A 121 -8.50 -24.99 -29.97
C LEU A 121 -7.86 -26.37 -29.67
N SER A 122 -8.61 -27.20 -28.94
CA SER A 122 -8.34 -28.52 -28.35
C SER A 122 -8.26 -29.74 -29.29
N ASP A 123 -7.28 -30.61 -29.00
CA ASP A 123 -7.42 -32.06 -28.68
C ASP A 123 -7.90 -33.11 -29.73
N THR A 124 -7.55 -34.37 -29.45
CA THR A 124 -7.93 -35.68 -30.05
C THR A 124 -7.26 -36.19 -31.35
N SER A 125 -6.45 -37.25 -31.17
CA SER A 125 -6.24 -38.47 -32.00
C SER A 125 -5.76 -38.43 -33.48
N ASP A 126 -4.54 -38.97 -33.65
CA ASP A 126 -4.15 -40.10 -34.53
C ASP A 126 -3.86 -40.01 -36.05
N MET A 127 -2.62 -40.45 -36.35
CA MET A 127 -2.07 -41.28 -37.43
C MET A 127 -2.16 -40.90 -38.95
N ASP A 128 -0.94 -40.77 -39.50
CA ASP A 128 -0.41 -41.37 -40.74
C ASP A 128 -0.66 -40.85 -42.18
N THR A 129 0.40 -40.18 -42.67
CA THR A 129 1.18 -40.49 -43.90
C THR A 129 0.82 -39.94 -45.29
N ALA A 130 1.88 -39.89 -46.11
CA ALA A 130 1.95 -39.95 -47.57
C ALA A 130 1.73 -38.67 -48.43
N GLU A 131 2.86 -38.20 -48.96
CA GLU A 131 3.11 -37.12 -49.91
C GLU A 131 2.41 -37.14 -51.30
N ALA A 132 2.51 -35.97 -51.97
CA ALA A 132 2.86 -35.77 -53.39
C ALA A 132 1.78 -35.69 -54.52
N ASN A 133 1.83 -34.54 -55.21
CA ASN A 133 1.72 -34.30 -56.67
C ASN A 133 0.45 -34.71 -57.48
N ARG A 134 -0.29 -33.66 -57.93
CA ARG A 134 -0.73 -33.30 -59.33
C ARG A 134 -1.02 -34.39 -60.40
N PRO A 135 -1.85 -34.11 -61.47
CA PRO A 135 -2.82 -33.02 -61.70
C PRO A 135 -4.26 -33.48 -62.14
N PRO A 136 -4.87 -33.18 -63.32
CA PRO A 136 -5.98 -32.18 -63.38
C PRO A 136 -7.32 -32.58 -64.05
N LYS A 137 -8.40 -31.89 -63.64
CA LYS A 137 -9.64 -31.50 -64.38
C LYS A 137 -10.55 -32.55 -65.07
N ARG A 138 -11.87 -32.25 -64.99
CA ARG A 138 -13.04 -32.83 -65.72
C ARG A 138 -13.45 -34.25 -65.29
N ASN A 139 -14.73 -34.66 -65.36
CA ASN A 139 -15.97 -34.04 -65.90
C ASN A 139 -17.17 -34.33 -64.96
N CYS A 140 -18.23 -33.52 -65.01
CA CYS A 140 -19.62 -33.94 -65.34
C CYS A 140 -20.69 -32.84 -65.05
N PRO A 141 -21.60 -32.56 -66.00
CA PRO A 141 -22.93 -31.98 -65.80
C PRO A 141 -24.01 -33.08 -66.00
N PRO A 142 -25.32 -32.80 -66.22
CA PRO A 142 -26.14 -31.61 -65.92
C PRO A 142 -27.37 -31.95 -65.04
N GLY A 143 -28.20 -30.95 -64.71
CA GLY A 143 -29.56 -31.15 -64.21
C GLY A 143 -30.35 -29.84 -64.15
N SER A 144 -31.26 -29.58 -65.10
CA SER A 144 -32.10 -28.37 -65.12
C SER A 144 -33.36 -28.50 -65.98
N SER A 145 -34.46 -27.92 -65.51
CA SER A 145 -35.69 -27.49 -66.22
C SER A 145 -36.76 -27.22 -65.14
N GLY A 146 -37.72 -26.30 -65.28
CA GLY A 146 -38.02 -25.23 -66.27
C GLY A 146 -39.21 -24.44 -65.69
N GLY A 147 -39.64 -23.24 -66.08
CA GLY A 147 -39.35 -22.24 -67.14
C GLY A 147 -40.08 -20.95 -66.72
N ALA A 148 -40.34 -19.91 -67.52
CA ALA A 148 -40.15 -19.61 -68.94
C ALA A 148 -39.92 -18.07 -69.10
N GLY A 149 -39.65 -17.45 -70.26
CA GLY A 149 -39.50 -17.91 -71.65
C GLY A 149 -39.25 -16.71 -72.60
N MET A 150 -39.06 -16.98 -73.91
CA MET A 150 -39.26 -16.15 -75.15
C MET A 150 -39.02 -14.61 -75.10
N MET A 151 -38.40 -13.88 -76.05
CA MET A 151 -37.79 -14.03 -77.42
C MET A 151 -37.06 -12.66 -77.70
N ASN A 152 -36.36 -12.25 -78.77
CA ASN A 152 -35.77 -12.72 -80.06
C ASN A 152 -34.79 -11.58 -80.53
N SER A 153 -33.94 -11.62 -81.57
CA SER A 153 -33.31 -12.65 -82.42
C SER A 153 -32.11 -12.02 -83.18
N ASP A 154 -31.41 -12.82 -84.00
CA ASP A 154 -30.48 -12.40 -85.08
C ASP A 154 -29.18 -11.65 -84.70
N ALA A 155 -28.31 -11.43 -85.71
CA ALA A 155 -26.88 -11.77 -85.56
C ALA A 155 -25.85 -10.90 -86.34
N ALA A 156 -24.57 -11.32 -86.23
CA ALA A 156 -23.39 -11.00 -87.06
C ALA A 156 -22.39 -9.90 -86.61
N GLN A 157 -21.40 -10.34 -85.82
CA GLN A 157 -19.94 -10.15 -86.01
C GLN A 157 -19.26 -8.75 -86.07
N THR A 158 -18.50 -8.45 -85.00
CA THR A 158 -17.10 -7.92 -84.98
C THR A 158 -16.80 -6.45 -85.41
N PRO A 159 -15.60 -5.87 -85.10
CA PRO A 159 -14.58 -6.19 -84.08
C PRO A 159 -14.04 -4.99 -83.23
N ALA A 160 -13.21 -5.33 -82.22
CA ALA A 160 -12.03 -4.57 -81.73
C ALA A 160 -12.12 -3.33 -80.79
N LYS A 161 -11.34 -3.42 -79.70
CA LYS A 161 -10.55 -2.38 -78.97
C LYS A 161 -11.23 -1.13 -78.35
N SER A 162 -11.06 -1.04 -77.02
CA SER A 162 -10.42 0.07 -76.24
C SER A 162 -11.25 0.84 -75.18
N ALA A 163 -10.54 1.21 -74.10
CA ALA A 163 -10.79 2.25 -73.08
C ALA A 163 -12.10 2.26 -72.24
N GLY A 164 -12.05 2.78 -70.99
CA GLY A 164 -13.26 3.41 -70.44
C GLY A 164 -13.66 3.38 -68.94
N SER A 165 -12.76 3.26 -67.95
CA SER A 165 -13.05 3.64 -66.52
C SER A 165 -14.13 2.79 -65.78
N PRO A 166 -14.48 3.07 -64.49
CA PRO A 166 -13.80 3.90 -63.49
C PRO A 166 -13.33 3.12 -62.24
N SER A 167 -12.42 3.72 -61.48
CA SER A 167 -12.02 3.27 -60.14
C SER A 167 -12.93 3.85 -59.05
N MET A 168 -13.18 3.10 -57.98
CA MET A 168 -13.83 3.62 -56.77
C MET A 168 -13.09 4.87 -56.22
N PRO A 169 -13.79 5.88 -55.67
CA PRO A 169 -13.15 7.05 -55.09
C PRO A 169 -12.26 6.69 -53.90
N LEU A 170 -11.05 7.29 -53.86
CA LEU A 170 -10.10 7.13 -52.75
C LEU A 170 -10.72 7.45 -51.37
N LEU A 171 -11.65 8.41 -51.34
CA LEU A 171 -12.38 8.82 -50.13
C LEU A 171 -13.24 7.69 -49.54
N GLU A 172 -13.77 6.81 -50.38
CA GLU A 172 -14.66 5.71 -49.99
C GLU A 172 -13.86 4.48 -49.52
N GLU A 173 -12.70 4.22 -50.11
CA GLU A 173 -11.75 3.24 -49.54
C GLU A 173 -11.20 3.75 -48.18
N LEU A 174 -10.95 5.06 -48.05
CA LEU A 174 -10.49 5.67 -46.80
C LEU A 174 -11.57 5.63 -45.70
N SER A 175 -12.85 5.89 -46.01
CA SER A 175 -13.93 5.82 -45.03
C SER A 175 -14.15 4.39 -44.51
N LEU A 176 -14.21 3.39 -45.40
CA LEU A 176 -14.33 1.98 -45.03
C LEU A 176 -13.12 1.49 -44.19
N ARG A 177 -11.94 2.08 -44.43
CA ARG A 177 -10.72 1.79 -43.69
C ARG A 177 -10.64 2.50 -42.34
N MET A 178 -11.18 3.72 -42.22
CA MET A 178 -11.43 4.37 -40.92
C MET A 178 -12.43 3.57 -40.09
N GLU A 179 -13.54 3.13 -40.66
CA GLU A 179 -14.56 2.34 -39.95
C GLU A 179 -13.99 1.03 -39.37
N ARG A 180 -13.11 0.36 -40.13
CA ARG A 180 -12.38 -0.83 -39.65
C ARG A 180 -11.38 -0.49 -38.55
N LEU A 181 -10.66 0.63 -38.65
CA LEU A 181 -9.73 1.08 -37.61
C LEU A 181 -10.49 1.47 -36.33
N GLU A 182 -11.62 2.16 -36.42
CA GLU A 182 -12.49 2.43 -35.28
C GLU A 182 -12.97 1.15 -34.62
N LYS A 183 -13.47 0.18 -35.40
CA LYS A 183 -13.87 -1.13 -34.87
C LYS A 183 -12.72 -1.87 -34.18
N GLN A 184 -11.48 -1.74 -34.67
CA GLN A 184 -10.29 -2.34 -34.03
C GLN A 184 -9.81 -1.57 -32.80
N VAL A 185 -10.01 -0.24 -32.73
CA VAL A 185 -9.71 0.57 -31.54
C VAL A 185 -10.74 0.33 -30.43
N ARG A 186 -12.04 0.24 -30.76
CA ARG A 186 -13.14 -0.02 -29.81
C ARG A 186 -12.94 -1.30 -28.99
N VAL A 187 -12.29 -2.32 -29.54
CA VAL A 187 -12.03 -3.61 -28.87
C VAL A 187 -11.01 -3.50 -27.72
N ARG A 188 -10.26 -2.39 -27.58
CA ARG A 188 -9.22 -2.23 -26.53
C ARG A 188 -9.67 -1.60 -25.21
N SER A 189 -10.94 -1.20 -25.07
CA SER A 189 -11.48 -0.71 -23.78
C SER A 189 -12.93 -1.19 -23.57
N PRO A 190 -13.23 -1.98 -22.52
CA PRO A 190 -14.61 -2.34 -22.19
C PRO A 190 -15.33 -1.12 -21.56
N GLY A 191 -16.23 -0.48 -22.31
CA GLY A 191 -17.08 0.59 -21.79
C GLY A 191 -17.28 1.82 -22.70
N THR A 192 -17.49 1.65 -24.00
CA THR A 192 -17.81 2.78 -24.92
C THR A 192 -19.03 2.53 -25.81
N ASP A 193 -20.14 2.14 -25.20
CA ASP A 193 -21.46 2.42 -25.79
C ASP A 193 -21.70 3.94 -25.83
N PHE A 194 -22.03 4.48 -27.00
CA PHE A 194 -22.22 5.91 -27.20
C PHE A 194 -23.67 6.34 -26.91
N SER A 195 -24.10 6.19 -25.66
CA SER A 195 -25.12 7.08 -25.10
C SER A 195 -24.54 8.50 -24.99
N GLY A 196 -25.35 9.52 -25.27
CA GLY A 196 -24.95 10.92 -25.37
C GLY A 196 -24.61 11.63 -24.04
N GLY A 197 -24.16 10.89 -23.03
CA GLY A 197 -23.78 11.44 -21.72
C GLY A 197 -22.53 12.33 -21.81
N ARG A 198 -22.57 13.47 -21.12
CA ARG A 198 -21.42 14.38 -20.97
C ARG A 198 -20.35 13.68 -20.12
N ILE A 199 -19.11 13.62 -20.60
CA ILE A 199 -18.00 13.02 -19.83
C ILE A 199 -17.76 13.82 -18.55
N ILE A 200 -17.80 13.12 -17.42
CA ILE A 200 -17.57 13.65 -16.06
C ILE A 200 -16.07 13.50 -15.76
N ALA A 201 -15.25 14.24 -16.51
CA ALA A 201 -13.80 14.20 -16.36
C ALA A 201 -13.36 15.07 -15.16
N ALA A 202 -12.96 14.42 -14.06
CA ALA A 202 -12.14 15.07 -13.04
C ALA A 202 -10.75 15.38 -13.60
N SER A 203 -10.13 16.49 -13.15
CA SER A 203 -8.79 16.87 -13.64
C SER A 203 -7.75 15.77 -13.37
N SER A 204 -6.96 15.41 -14.38
CA SER A 204 -5.89 14.41 -14.19
C SER A 204 -4.93 14.83 -13.07
N ASP A 205 -4.66 16.13 -12.91
CA ASP A 205 -3.75 16.66 -11.90
C ASP A 205 -4.28 16.58 -10.47
N THR A 206 -5.60 16.36 -10.28
CA THR A 206 -6.22 16.12 -8.97
C THR A 206 -6.46 14.64 -8.69
N ILE A 207 -6.47 13.79 -9.74
CA ILE A 207 -6.55 12.32 -9.63
C ILE A 207 -5.17 11.68 -9.42
N ARG A 208 -4.12 12.18 -10.11
CA ARG A 208 -2.82 11.50 -10.22
C ARG A 208 -1.66 12.45 -10.55
N GLY A 209 -0.52 12.23 -9.91
CA GLY A 209 0.76 12.83 -10.27
C GLY A 209 1.72 11.78 -10.82
N LEU A 210 2.37 12.08 -11.94
CA LEU A 210 3.49 11.30 -12.48
C LEU A 210 4.80 12.07 -12.30
N THR A 211 5.91 11.37 -12.16
CA THR A 211 7.24 11.99 -12.08
C THR A 211 8.31 11.12 -12.69
N VAL A 212 9.23 11.75 -13.41
CA VAL A 212 10.44 11.15 -13.96
C VAL A 212 11.62 11.69 -13.13
N LYS A 213 12.40 10.82 -12.49
CA LYS A 213 13.64 11.24 -11.80
C LYS A 213 14.69 11.72 -12.82
N ARG A 214 15.57 12.62 -12.39
CA ARG A 214 16.60 13.26 -13.25
C ARG A 214 17.37 12.22 -14.07
N GLY A 215 17.53 12.45 -15.38
CA GLY A 215 18.15 11.50 -16.32
C GLY A 215 17.26 10.33 -16.77
N ALA A 216 15.96 10.37 -16.48
CA ALA A 216 14.94 9.38 -16.88
C ALA A 216 15.18 7.93 -16.41
N GLN A 217 16.08 7.72 -15.44
CA GLN A 217 16.44 6.39 -14.90
C GLN A 217 15.37 5.77 -13.99
N GLY A 218 14.30 6.49 -13.66
CA GLY A 218 13.22 5.96 -12.84
C GLY A 218 11.98 6.85 -12.84
N THR A 219 10.82 6.25 -12.62
CA THR A 219 9.52 6.93 -12.55
C THR A 219 8.87 6.73 -11.18
N ARG A 220 7.96 7.62 -10.80
CA ARG A 220 7.03 7.42 -9.67
C ARG A 220 5.62 7.83 -10.06
N TYR A 221 4.67 7.04 -9.58
CA TYR A 221 3.24 7.34 -9.54
C TYR A 221 2.87 7.86 -8.15
N PHE A 222 1.96 8.82 -8.10
CA PHE A 222 1.30 9.32 -6.91
C PHE A 222 -0.19 9.39 -7.24
N GLY A 223 -1.06 8.71 -6.48
CA GLY A 223 -2.49 8.85 -6.67
C GLY A 223 -3.11 9.96 -5.81
N GLN A 224 -4.41 10.15 -5.99
CA GLN A 224 -5.20 11.24 -5.44
C GLN A 224 -5.00 11.51 -3.94
N ASN A 225 -4.81 10.47 -3.11
CA ASN A 225 -4.66 10.58 -1.67
C ASN A 225 -3.26 11.07 -1.22
N SER A 226 -2.34 11.30 -2.16
CA SER A 226 -1.02 11.87 -1.84
C SER A 226 -1.12 13.38 -1.54
N PRO A 227 -0.47 13.89 -0.48
CA PRO A 227 -0.30 15.33 -0.25
C PRO A 227 0.22 16.07 -1.48
N ARG A 228 1.05 15.41 -2.31
CA ARG A 228 1.55 15.97 -3.58
C ARG A 228 0.46 16.27 -4.61
N VAL A 229 -0.54 15.40 -4.72
CA VAL A 229 -1.65 15.57 -5.67
C VAL A 229 -2.69 16.53 -5.09
N LEU A 230 -2.89 16.50 -3.76
CA LEU A 230 -3.63 17.53 -3.01
C LEU A 230 -3.08 18.94 -3.23
N MET A 231 -1.74 19.11 -3.22
CA MET A 231 -1.11 20.42 -3.42
C MET A 231 -1.43 21.07 -4.77
N ASN A 232 -1.89 20.32 -5.77
CA ASN A 232 -2.31 20.91 -7.04
C ASN A 232 -3.55 21.82 -6.91
N LEU A 233 -4.35 21.67 -5.83
CA LEU A 233 -5.51 22.53 -5.54
C LEU A 233 -5.15 23.91 -4.96
N PHE A 234 -3.91 24.10 -4.48
CA PHE A 234 -3.51 25.29 -3.70
C PHE A 234 -2.40 26.08 -4.40
N ASP A 235 -2.78 26.92 -5.37
CA ASP A 235 -1.84 27.69 -6.19
C ASP A 235 -0.99 28.69 -5.39
N GLU A 236 -1.57 29.39 -4.42
CA GLU A 236 -0.85 30.37 -3.60
C GLU A 236 0.15 29.68 -2.66
N ALA A 237 -0.15 28.45 -2.20
CA ALA A 237 0.77 27.62 -1.44
C ALA A 237 1.93 27.09 -2.30
N LYS A 238 1.66 26.64 -3.54
CA LYS A 238 2.69 26.29 -4.53
C LYS A 238 3.57 27.51 -4.88
N ALA A 239 2.98 28.70 -5.01
CA ALA A 239 3.69 29.95 -5.24
C ALA A 239 4.61 30.31 -4.07
N PHE A 240 4.08 30.31 -2.83
CA PHE A 240 4.87 30.59 -1.64
C PHE A 240 6.05 29.62 -1.45
N MET A 241 5.85 28.32 -1.72
CA MET A 241 6.92 27.31 -1.65
C MET A 241 7.96 27.41 -2.78
N SER A 242 7.64 28.03 -3.93
CA SER A 242 8.58 28.21 -5.04
C SER A 242 9.31 29.57 -5.00
N GLN A 243 8.67 30.62 -4.48
CA GLN A 243 9.23 31.97 -4.39
C GLN A 243 10.27 32.17 -3.27
N GLN A 244 10.60 31.12 -2.52
CA GLN A 244 11.56 31.12 -1.40
C GLN A 244 12.93 31.76 -1.68
N ARG A 245 13.35 31.83 -2.95
CA ARG A 245 14.64 32.41 -3.37
C ARG A 245 14.67 33.95 -3.31
N ASN A 246 13.52 34.62 -3.39
CA ASN A 246 13.43 36.07 -3.57
C ASN A 246 13.13 36.85 -2.27
N ILE A 247 12.80 36.16 -1.18
CA ILE A 247 12.48 36.77 0.12
C ILE A 247 13.60 36.41 1.11
N TYR A 248 14.50 37.36 1.37
CA TYR A 248 15.70 37.17 2.20
C TYR A 248 15.42 36.57 3.59
N SER A 249 14.26 36.84 4.20
CA SER A 249 13.87 36.29 5.52
C SER A 249 13.55 34.79 5.50
N ASN A 250 13.09 34.24 4.37
CA ASN A 250 12.47 32.90 4.38
C ASN A 250 13.48 31.76 4.21
N SER A 251 14.74 32.07 3.85
CA SER A 251 15.81 31.08 3.68
C SER A 251 16.23 30.42 5.01
N GLU A 252 16.30 31.18 6.10
CA GLU A 252 16.62 30.64 7.45
C GLU A 252 15.50 29.71 7.95
N LEU A 253 14.24 30.10 7.78
CA LEU A 253 13.06 29.31 8.17
C LEU A 253 13.07 27.92 7.51
N PHE A 254 13.23 27.86 6.18
CA PHE A 254 13.20 26.58 5.46
C PHE A 254 14.48 25.76 5.59
N SER A 255 15.64 26.38 5.83
CA SER A 255 16.86 25.64 6.19
C SER A 255 16.78 25.05 7.60
N SER A 256 16.13 25.75 8.54
CA SER A 256 15.83 25.24 9.89
C SER A 256 14.86 24.05 9.86
N PHE A 257 13.77 24.13 9.10
CA PHE A 257 12.87 22.99 8.87
C PHE A 257 13.58 21.80 8.21
N ARG A 258 14.52 22.03 7.28
CA ARG A 258 15.36 20.98 6.68
C ARG A 258 16.31 20.34 7.68
N ALA A 259 16.90 21.13 8.58
CA ALA A 259 17.75 20.62 9.65
C ALA A 259 16.96 19.79 10.67
N LEU A 260 15.76 20.26 11.05
CA LEU A 260 14.82 19.52 11.90
C LEU A 260 14.42 18.18 11.26
N HIS A 261 14.01 18.20 9.99
CA HIS A 261 13.67 16.99 9.25
C HIS A 261 14.82 15.98 9.23
N ARG A 262 16.04 16.40 8.87
CA ARG A 262 17.22 15.50 8.89
C ARG A 262 17.48 14.97 10.29
N SER A 263 17.49 15.84 11.31
CA SER A 263 17.69 15.48 12.71
C SER A 263 16.74 14.36 13.18
N LEU A 264 15.47 14.42 12.80
CA LEU A 264 14.45 13.42 13.15
C LEU A 264 14.51 12.18 12.24
N GLN A 265 14.79 12.35 10.95
CA GLN A 265 14.93 11.26 9.99
C GLN A 265 16.14 10.39 10.30
N ASP A 266 17.26 10.97 10.71
CA ASP A 266 18.48 10.24 11.10
C ASP A 266 18.29 9.47 12.40
N ASN A 267 17.56 10.05 13.37
CA ASN A 267 17.18 9.36 14.60
C ASN A 267 16.24 8.18 14.27
N PHE A 268 15.26 8.38 13.39
CA PHE A 268 14.34 7.34 12.94
C PHE A 268 15.06 6.21 12.17
N HIS A 269 15.96 6.54 11.23
CA HIS A 269 16.77 5.55 10.51
C HIS A 269 17.62 4.70 11.46
N LYS A 270 18.21 5.29 12.50
CA LYS A 270 18.97 4.56 13.53
C LYS A 270 18.08 3.62 14.35
N ALA A 271 16.88 4.08 14.74
CA ALA A 271 15.90 3.28 15.47
C ALA A 271 15.18 2.22 14.59
N MET A 272 15.31 2.32 13.27
CA MET A 272 14.81 1.32 12.30
C MET A 272 15.90 0.30 11.90
N ALA A 273 17.15 0.45 12.35
CA ALA A 273 18.23 -0.46 12.03
C ALA A 273 18.14 -1.74 12.89
N PRO A 274 18.06 -2.95 12.30
CA PRO A 274 18.09 -4.18 13.08
C PRO A 274 19.41 -4.36 13.83
N ILE A 275 19.34 -4.89 15.06
CA ILE A 275 20.52 -5.08 15.91
C ILE A 275 21.39 -6.22 15.34
N THR A 276 22.53 -5.87 14.75
CA THR A 276 23.43 -6.77 14.01
C THR A 276 23.89 -7.98 14.83
N VAL A 277 24.19 -7.80 16.11
CA VAL A 277 24.58 -8.87 17.05
C VAL A 277 23.60 -10.04 17.06
N PHE A 278 22.30 -9.79 16.82
CA PHE A 278 21.32 -10.84 16.61
C PHE A 278 21.21 -11.22 15.13
N VAL A 279 21.00 -10.27 14.21
CA VAL A 279 20.67 -10.57 12.81
C VAL A 279 21.80 -11.29 12.05
N GLU A 280 23.06 -10.92 12.32
CA GLU A 280 24.26 -11.43 11.63
C GLU A 280 24.92 -12.63 12.35
N SER A 281 24.44 -12.99 13.55
CA SER A 281 24.99 -14.10 14.32
C SER A 281 24.73 -15.46 13.68
N MET A 282 25.75 -16.33 13.70
CA MET A 282 25.73 -17.70 13.18
C MET A 282 24.88 -18.69 14.02
N MET A 283 24.29 -18.23 15.12
CA MET A 283 23.44 -19.06 15.98
C MET A 283 22.12 -19.47 15.26
N PRO A 284 21.51 -20.62 15.61
CA PRO A 284 20.20 -21.00 15.08
C PRO A 284 19.15 -19.91 15.31
N VAL A 285 18.32 -19.61 14.30
CA VAL A 285 17.42 -18.46 14.34
C VAL A 285 16.41 -18.54 15.49
N GLN A 286 15.94 -19.74 15.86
CA GLN A 286 15.06 -19.97 17.01
C GLN A 286 15.72 -19.60 18.35
N LYS A 287 17.03 -19.84 18.49
CA LYS A 287 17.76 -19.39 19.69
C LYS A 287 17.85 -17.87 19.69
N ARG A 288 18.21 -17.25 18.57
CA ARG A 288 18.27 -15.78 18.44
C ARG A 288 16.93 -15.08 18.67
N MET A 289 15.83 -15.71 18.26
CA MET A 289 14.46 -15.29 18.59
C MET A 289 14.22 -15.33 20.10
N THR A 290 14.60 -16.42 20.75
CA THR A 290 14.51 -16.57 22.21
C THR A 290 15.38 -15.54 22.94
N ASP A 291 16.60 -15.29 22.46
CA ASP A 291 17.54 -14.33 23.05
C ASP A 291 17.01 -12.87 23.00
N ILE A 292 16.05 -12.53 22.12
CA ILE A 292 15.43 -11.20 22.08
C ILE A 292 14.06 -11.11 22.79
N LEU A 293 13.52 -12.20 23.34
CA LEU A 293 12.23 -12.17 24.03
C LEU A 293 12.30 -11.34 25.33
N PRO A 294 11.26 -10.56 25.66
CA PRO A 294 11.07 -9.97 26.98
C PRO A 294 10.81 -11.05 28.06
N ARG A 295 10.84 -10.63 29.33
CA ARG A 295 10.43 -11.48 30.47
C ARG A 295 8.93 -11.81 30.38
N LYS A 296 8.50 -12.99 30.85
CA LYS A 296 7.08 -13.43 30.77
C LYS A 296 6.04 -12.35 31.12
N PRO A 297 6.14 -11.58 32.23
CA PRO A 297 5.13 -10.56 32.57
C PRO A 297 5.00 -9.40 31.57
N VAL A 298 6.04 -9.13 30.77
CA VAL A 298 5.99 -8.17 29.65
C VAL A 298 5.32 -8.80 28.45
N CYS A 299 5.60 -10.08 28.18
CA CYS A 299 4.94 -10.84 27.13
C CYS A 299 3.45 -11.06 27.41
N ASP A 300 3.06 -11.39 28.65
CA ASP A 300 1.66 -11.53 29.09
C ASP A 300 0.84 -10.27 28.76
N ARG A 301 1.39 -9.11 29.14
CA ARG A 301 0.77 -7.78 28.96
C ARG A 301 0.62 -7.42 27.48
N LEU A 302 1.70 -7.58 26.71
CA LEU A 302 1.70 -7.33 25.27
C LEU A 302 0.78 -8.29 24.49
N ILE A 303 0.67 -9.54 24.91
CA ILE A 303 -0.31 -10.50 24.33
C ILE A 303 -1.73 -9.99 24.57
N ALA A 304 -2.07 -9.64 25.82
CA ALA A 304 -3.38 -9.05 26.11
C ALA A 304 -3.67 -7.81 25.25
N CYS A 305 -2.69 -6.90 25.13
CA CYS A 305 -2.79 -5.72 24.26
C CYS A 305 -3.01 -6.06 22.77
N TYR A 306 -2.32 -7.07 22.23
CA TYR A 306 -2.52 -7.52 20.84
C TYR A 306 -3.96 -7.99 20.59
N PHE A 307 -4.48 -8.84 21.48
CA PHE A 307 -5.84 -9.36 21.37
C PHE A 307 -6.91 -8.26 21.59
N ASP A 308 -6.64 -7.30 22.47
CA ASP A 308 -7.51 -6.13 22.72
C ASP A 308 -7.45 -5.03 21.64
N THR A 309 -6.55 -5.11 20.65
CA THR A 309 -6.34 -4.04 19.65
C THR A 309 -6.36 -4.50 18.20
N SER A 310 -5.48 -5.44 17.80
CA SER A 310 -5.27 -5.82 16.39
C SER A 310 -6.08 -7.03 15.98
N GLU A 311 -6.12 -8.06 16.83
CA GLU A 311 -6.85 -9.29 16.57
C GLU A 311 -8.38 -9.07 16.57
N THR A 312 -8.89 -7.96 17.14
CA THR A 312 -10.34 -7.65 17.07
C THR A 312 -10.83 -7.51 15.62
N MET A 313 -10.01 -6.96 14.73
CA MET A 313 -10.32 -6.72 13.32
C MET A 313 -9.65 -7.73 12.38
N TYR A 314 -8.35 -7.95 12.55
CA TYR A 314 -7.58 -8.85 11.70
C TYR A 314 -7.45 -10.21 12.39
N ARG A 315 -8.43 -11.11 12.19
CA ARG A 315 -8.34 -12.47 12.72
C ARG A 315 -7.23 -13.24 12.00
N ILE A 316 -6.16 -13.54 12.73
CA ILE A 316 -4.99 -14.29 12.30
C ILE A 316 -4.70 -15.44 13.28
N ILE A 317 -4.89 -15.25 14.58
CA ILE A 317 -4.56 -16.21 15.65
C ILE A 317 -5.80 -16.54 16.48
N HIS A 318 -6.11 -17.83 16.58
CA HIS A 318 -7.13 -18.33 17.50
C HIS A 318 -6.62 -18.32 18.95
N PHE A 319 -7.25 -17.52 19.82
CA PHE A 319 -6.70 -17.19 21.14
C PHE A 319 -6.45 -18.41 22.05
N PRO A 320 -7.42 -19.31 22.32
CA PRO A 320 -7.23 -20.46 23.23
C PRO A 320 -6.03 -21.34 22.85
N THR A 321 -5.92 -21.71 21.57
CA THR A 321 -4.84 -22.56 21.06
C THR A 321 -3.47 -21.87 21.05
N PHE A 322 -3.42 -20.54 21.06
CA PHE A 322 -2.18 -19.78 21.20
C PHE A 322 -1.78 -19.62 22.67
N SER A 323 -2.75 -19.39 23.57
CA SER A 323 -2.50 -19.37 25.01
C SER A 323 -1.94 -20.71 25.49
N GLU A 324 -2.53 -21.83 25.06
CA GLU A 324 -2.03 -23.17 25.38
C GLU A 324 -0.56 -23.36 24.95
N GLN A 325 -0.23 -23.04 23.70
CA GLN A 325 1.17 -23.13 23.21
C GLN A 325 2.12 -22.18 23.97
N TYR A 326 1.62 -21.02 24.40
CA TYR A 326 2.37 -20.05 25.17
C TYR A 326 2.65 -20.53 26.60
N ASP A 327 1.66 -21.07 27.30
CA ASP A 327 1.84 -21.60 28.64
C ASP A 327 2.78 -22.83 28.62
N LEU A 328 2.56 -23.76 27.68
CA LEU A 328 3.46 -24.90 27.45
C LEU A 328 4.90 -24.47 27.10
N TYR A 329 5.10 -23.33 26.40
CA TYR A 329 6.43 -22.77 26.13
C TYR A 329 7.14 -22.33 27.41
N TRP A 330 6.45 -21.65 28.35
CA TRP A 330 7.04 -21.21 29.61
C TRP A 330 7.25 -22.35 30.62
N GLU A 331 6.52 -23.46 30.48
CA GLU A 331 6.83 -24.74 31.14
C GLU A 331 8.07 -25.44 30.53
N GLY A 332 8.67 -24.89 29.48
CA GLY A 332 9.85 -25.46 28.80
C GLY A 332 9.54 -26.61 27.83
N LYS A 333 8.27 -26.84 27.49
CA LYS A 333 7.87 -27.88 26.53
C LYS A 333 8.05 -27.40 25.10
N LEU A 334 8.52 -28.29 24.22
CA LEU A 334 8.78 -27.99 22.82
C LEU A 334 7.49 -27.62 22.07
N GLN A 335 7.47 -26.44 21.45
CA GLN A 335 6.36 -25.95 20.62
C GLN A 335 6.58 -26.18 19.12
N SER A 336 5.58 -25.81 18.31
CA SER A 336 5.69 -25.79 16.86
C SER A 336 6.86 -24.92 16.38
N ALA A 337 7.43 -25.27 15.23
CA ALA A 337 8.58 -24.54 14.67
C ALA A 337 8.28 -23.07 14.33
N SER A 338 7.00 -22.72 14.19
CA SER A 338 6.47 -21.38 13.88
C SER A 338 6.04 -20.58 15.11
N PHE A 339 5.82 -21.20 16.28
CA PHE A 339 5.31 -20.52 17.49
C PHE A 339 6.14 -19.29 17.88
N LEU A 340 7.47 -19.40 17.92
CA LEU A 340 8.36 -18.27 18.26
C LEU A 340 8.24 -17.10 17.28
N ALA A 341 7.99 -17.38 15.99
CA ALA A 341 7.80 -16.36 14.97
C ALA A 341 6.42 -15.69 15.09
N GLN A 342 5.37 -16.46 15.42
CA GLN A 342 4.04 -15.93 15.74
C GLN A 342 4.10 -15.04 16.99
N LEU A 343 4.69 -15.54 18.09
CA LEU A 343 4.86 -14.81 19.35
C LEU A 343 5.63 -13.50 19.15
N LEU A 344 6.81 -13.52 18.50
CA LEU A 344 7.57 -12.28 18.26
C LEU A 344 6.81 -11.29 17.37
N SER A 345 5.97 -11.76 16.45
CA SER A 345 5.15 -10.86 15.62
C SER A 345 4.01 -10.22 16.44
N VAL A 346 3.32 -11.01 17.27
CA VAL A 346 2.29 -10.55 18.24
C VAL A 346 2.86 -9.47 19.16
N LEU A 347 4.00 -9.77 19.80
CA LEU A 347 4.69 -8.84 20.69
C LEU A 347 5.18 -7.58 19.95
N SER A 348 5.59 -7.72 18.69
CA SER A 348 6.00 -6.58 17.86
C SER A 348 4.82 -5.65 17.55
N VAL A 349 3.66 -6.20 17.18
CA VAL A 349 2.45 -5.41 16.92
C VAL A 349 1.97 -4.71 18.19
N ALA A 350 1.89 -5.42 19.32
CA ALA A 350 1.51 -4.83 20.61
C ALA A 350 2.47 -3.72 21.08
N SER A 351 3.78 -3.91 20.87
CA SER A 351 4.80 -2.95 21.29
C SER A 351 4.58 -1.55 20.69
N ARG A 352 3.87 -1.45 19.55
CA ARG A 352 3.52 -0.17 18.89
C ARG A 352 2.52 0.67 19.64
N PHE A 353 1.66 0.05 20.44
CA PHE A 353 0.61 0.74 21.18
C PHE A 353 1.00 0.94 22.64
N GLU A 354 1.58 -0.08 23.26
CA GLU A 354 1.76 -0.17 24.71
C GLU A 354 3.07 0.41 25.26
N THR A 355 4.18 0.36 24.50
CA THR A 355 5.50 0.74 25.04
C THR A 355 5.83 2.21 24.81
N LYS A 356 6.59 2.84 25.70
CA LYS A 356 7.01 4.25 25.54
C LYS A 356 7.90 4.46 24.32
N SER A 357 8.77 3.49 24.05
CA SER A 357 9.63 3.47 22.85
C SER A 357 8.89 3.08 21.57
N LYS A 358 7.59 2.74 21.68
CA LYS A 358 6.72 2.27 20.60
C LYS A 358 7.37 1.15 19.77
N GLY A 359 8.14 0.27 20.43
CA GLY A 359 8.87 -0.85 19.81
C GLY A 359 10.11 -0.48 18.98
N LEU A 360 10.55 0.79 19.01
CA LEU A 360 11.76 1.28 18.33
C LEU A 360 12.94 1.51 19.31
N GLY A 361 12.79 1.11 20.57
CA GLY A 361 13.88 1.11 21.55
C GLY A 361 14.62 -0.22 21.58
N HIS A 362 15.94 -0.19 21.74
CA HIS A 362 16.77 -1.40 21.88
C HIS A 362 16.59 -2.12 23.23
N GLU A 363 15.94 -1.48 24.22
CA GLU A 363 15.74 -2.02 25.56
C GLU A 363 14.57 -3.01 25.64
N ARG A 364 14.87 -4.25 26.04
CA ARG A 364 13.90 -5.35 26.26
C ARG A 364 13.10 -5.23 27.57
N VAL A 365 13.09 -4.06 28.20
CA VAL A 365 12.46 -3.82 29.52
C VAL A 365 10.95 -3.65 29.38
N GLU A 366 10.50 -2.89 28.38
CA GLU A 366 9.08 -2.62 28.15
C GLU A 366 8.46 -3.47 27.03
N GLY A 367 9.26 -3.94 26.05
CA GLY A 367 8.77 -4.78 24.94
C GLY A 367 9.87 -5.20 23.96
N VAL A 368 9.50 -5.36 22.68
CA VAL A 368 10.37 -5.91 21.63
C VAL A 368 10.89 -4.83 20.68
N HIS A 369 12.18 -4.92 20.30
CA HIS A 369 12.73 -4.10 19.20
C HIS A 369 12.26 -4.65 17.84
N ILE A 370 11.23 -4.01 17.27
CA ILE A 370 10.48 -4.53 16.13
C ILE A 370 11.35 -4.77 14.88
N PRO A 371 12.30 -3.88 14.50
CA PRO A 371 13.17 -4.14 13.34
C PRO A 371 14.01 -5.41 13.49
N THR A 372 14.51 -5.71 14.70
CA THR A 372 15.27 -6.95 14.96
C THR A 372 14.38 -8.17 14.90
N ALA A 373 13.19 -8.12 15.53
CA ALA A 373 12.22 -9.21 15.46
C ALA A 373 11.80 -9.50 14.01
N CYS A 374 11.39 -8.47 13.26
CA CYS A 374 10.99 -8.61 11.86
C CYS A 374 12.10 -9.21 10.98
N ALA A 375 13.36 -8.83 11.21
CA ALA A 375 14.50 -9.40 10.50
C ALA A 375 14.71 -10.89 10.84
N LEU A 376 14.64 -11.29 12.11
CA LEU A 376 14.75 -12.70 12.51
C LEU A 376 13.57 -13.55 11.99
N ILE A 377 12.35 -13.01 12.00
CA ILE A 377 11.16 -13.68 11.46
C ILE A 377 11.29 -13.89 9.94
N ARG A 378 11.80 -12.89 9.19
CA ARG A 378 12.10 -13.04 7.76
C ARG A 378 13.19 -14.08 7.52
N ILE A 379 14.28 -14.10 8.29
CA ILE A 379 15.32 -15.15 8.21
C ILE A 379 14.75 -16.55 8.48
N TRP A 380 13.78 -16.69 9.38
CA TRP A 380 13.08 -17.96 9.62
C TRP A 380 12.21 -18.37 8.42
N LEU A 381 11.40 -17.45 7.88
CA LEU A 381 10.57 -17.67 6.69
C LEU A 381 11.40 -18.09 5.46
N ASP A 382 12.48 -17.36 5.18
CA ASP A 382 13.36 -17.60 4.04
C ASP A 382 14.17 -18.92 4.18
N GLY A 383 14.20 -19.49 5.39
CA GLY A 383 14.79 -20.80 5.68
C GLY A 383 13.87 -22.01 5.45
N LEU A 384 12.56 -21.80 5.31
CA LEU A 384 11.55 -22.87 5.18
C LEU A 384 11.64 -23.62 3.84
N LYS A 385 11.31 -24.91 3.83
CA LYS A 385 11.44 -25.77 2.64
C LYS A 385 10.29 -26.76 2.49
N GLY A 386 9.96 -27.09 1.24
CA GLY A 386 8.96 -28.11 0.90
C GLY A 386 7.58 -27.77 1.48
N LYS A 387 6.98 -28.71 2.22
CA LYS A 387 5.62 -28.59 2.77
C LYS A 387 5.44 -27.37 3.69
N GLN A 388 6.49 -26.97 4.42
CA GLN A 388 6.45 -25.84 5.35
C GLN A 388 6.01 -24.52 4.70
N LEU A 389 6.32 -24.33 3.41
CA LEU A 389 5.99 -23.12 2.66
C LEU A 389 4.48 -22.94 2.43
N VAL A 390 3.68 -23.98 2.63
CA VAL A 390 2.21 -23.97 2.43
C VAL A 390 1.44 -24.40 3.69
N GLU A 391 2.08 -24.36 4.86
CA GLU A 391 1.41 -24.57 6.15
C GLU A 391 0.64 -23.32 6.59
N ILE A 392 -0.52 -23.51 7.23
CA ILE A 392 -1.35 -22.40 7.71
C ILE A 392 -0.62 -21.54 8.76
N THR A 393 0.27 -22.14 9.57
CA THR A 393 1.08 -21.36 10.52
C THR A 393 2.14 -20.50 9.84
N THR A 394 2.70 -20.93 8.71
CA THR A 394 3.59 -20.11 7.87
C THR A 394 2.85 -18.92 7.27
N LEU A 395 1.64 -19.14 6.76
CA LEU A 395 0.79 -18.04 6.26
C LEU A 395 0.41 -17.06 7.38
N GLN A 396 0.08 -17.56 8.59
CA GLN A 396 -0.13 -16.72 9.77
C GLN A 396 1.10 -15.85 10.06
N VAL A 397 2.31 -16.43 10.06
CA VAL A 397 3.57 -15.68 10.27
C VAL A 397 3.80 -14.61 9.19
N GLU A 398 3.55 -14.90 7.90
CA GLU A 398 3.65 -13.88 6.84
C GLU A 398 2.67 -12.71 7.03
N ILE A 399 1.40 -12.97 7.41
CA ILE A 399 0.42 -11.91 7.67
C ILE A 399 0.80 -11.10 8.93
N LEU A 400 1.23 -11.76 10.00
CA LEU A 400 1.65 -11.11 11.25
C LEU A 400 2.90 -10.25 11.04
N LEU A 401 3.89 -10.76 10.28
CA LEU A 401 5.09 -10.02 9.92
C LEU A 401 4.75 -8.79 9.06
N LEU A 402 3.89 -8.95 8.06
CA LEU A 402 3.41 -7.85 7.23
C LEU A 402 2.71 -6.77 8.07
N HIS A 403 1.86 -7.17 9.04
CA HIS A 403 1.20 -6.23 9.94
C HIS A 403 2.20 -5.51 10.85
N ALA A 404 3.15 -6.23 11.46
CA ALA A 404 4.22 -5.66 12.27
C ALA A 404 5.08 -4.64 11.48
N GLN A 405 5.50 -5.00 10.26
CA GLN A 405 6.27 -4.13 9.37
C GLN A 405 5.45 -2.90 8.93
N ARG A 406 4.16 -3.07 8.60
CA ARG A 406 3.24 -1.99 8.24
C ARG A 406 3.10 -0.95 9.35
N MET A 407 3.16 -1.35 10.61
CA MET A 407 3.07 -0.42 11.75
C MET A 407 4.34 0.41 11.98
N ILE A 408 5.50 0.06 11.39
CA ILE A 408 6.76 0.83 11.53
C ILE A 408 7.24 1.49 10.22
N THR A 409 6.80 1.03 9.05
CA THR A 409 7.30 1.58 7.78
C THR A 409 6.56 2.85 7.32
N PRO A 410 7.27 3.91 6.88
CA PRO A 410 6.66 5.01 6.14
C PRO A 410 6.31 4.62 4.69
N ARG A 411 6.81 3.48 4.17
CA ARG A 411 6.68 3.09 2.77
C ARG A 411 5.56 2.07 2.55
N ALA A 412 4.32 2.56 2.48
CA ALA A 412 3.14 1.72 2.24
C ALA A 412 3.19 0.90 0.93
N HIS A 413 3.90 1.38 -0.11
CA HIS A 413 4.09 0.64 -1.36
C HIS A 413 4.91 -0.66 -1.18
N ASP A 414 5.85 -0.67 -0.24
CA ASP A 414 6.67 -1.84 0.07
C ASP A 414 5.77 -2.92 0.69
N SER A 415 4.96 -2.54 1.68
CA SER A 415 3.95 -3.41 2.29
C SER A 415 2.85 -3.84 1.31
N TRP A 416 2.40 -2.99 0.39
CA TRP A 416 1.44 -3.38 -0.67
C TRP A 416 2.05 -4.45 -1.60
N THR A 417 3.33 -4.31 -1.95
CA THR A 417 4.05 -5.29 -2.77
C THR A 417 4.20 -6.64 -2.04
N GLN A 418 4.52 -6.60 -0.74
CA GLN A 418 4.57 -7.80 0.13
C GLN A 418 3.19 -8.45 0.29
N LEU A 419 2.14 -7.67 0.54
CA LEU A 419 0.76 -8.17 0.61
C LEU A 419 0.36 -8.90 -0.67
N GLY A 420 0.79 -8.41 -1.83
CA GLY A 420 0.56 -9.12 -3.09
C GLY A 420 1.20 -10.52 -3.15
N PHE A 421 2.32 -10.76 -2.46
CA PHE A 421 2.84 -12.12 -2.26
C PHE A 421 1.95 -12.93 -1.32
N VAL A 422 1.52 -12.36 -0.18
CA VAL A 422 0.64 -13.04 0.79
C VAL A 422 -0.71 -13.44 0.17
N VAL A 423 -1.34 -12.57 -0.63
CA VAL A 423 -2.57 -12.86 -1.39
C VAL A 423 -2.36 -14.06 -2.31
N ARG A 424 -1.26 -14.07 -3.09
CA ARG A 424 -0.95 -15.18 -4.00
C ARG A 424 -0.63 -16.48 -3.26
N LEU A 425 0.08 -16.42 -2.14
CA LEU A 425 0.35 -17.57 -1.28
C LEU A 425 -0.95 -18.19 -0.73
N ALA A 426 -1.85 -17.35 -0.19
CA ALA A 426 -3.15 -17.80 0.28
C ALA A 426 -4.04 -18.37 -0.84
N MET A 427 -3.98 -17.79 -2.06
CA MET A 427 -4.63 -18.36 -3.24
C MET A 427 -4.05 -19.74 -3.61
N THR A 428 -2.72 -19.90 -3.61
CA THR A 428 -2.03 -21.19 -3.85
C THR A 428 -2.39 -22.23 -2.78
N MET A 429 -2.59 -21.81 -1.52
CA MET A 429 -3.11 -22.64 -0.43
C MET A 429 -4.64 -22.85 -0.47
N GLY A 430 -5.32 -22.30 -1.48
CA GLY A 430 -6.76 -22.48 -1.73
C GLY A 430 -7.69 -21.70 -0.79
N LEU A 431 -7.23 -20.69 -0.05
CA LEU A 431 -8.08 -19.96 0.92
C LEU A 431 -9.21 -19.14 0.25
N HIS A 432 -9.11 -18.90 -1.05
CA HIS A 432 -10.13 -18.23 -1.87
C HIS A 432 -11.36 -19.12 -2.18
N ARG A 433 -11.30 -20.42 -1.85
CA ARG A 433 -12.41 -21.39 -1.96
C ARG A 433 -12.99 -21.66 -0.58
N ASP A 434 -14.30 -21.86 -0.48
CA ASP A 434 -14.88 -22.21 0.82
C ASP A 434 -14.40 -23.59 1.28
N PRO A 435 -14.10 -23.79 2.58
CA PRO A 435 -13.78 -25.09 3.13
C PRO A 435 -14.76 -26.23 2.79
N SER A 436 -16.03 -25.93 2.44
CA SER A 436 -16.99 -26.94 1.96
C SER A 436 -16.75 -27.45 0.54
N GLU A 437 -15.89 -26.81 -0.26
CA GLU A 437 -15.53 -27.24 -1.63
C GLU A 437 -14.39 -28.28 -1.66
N PHE A 438 -13.80 -28.61 -0.52
CA PHE A 438 -12.63 -29.50 -0.43
C PHE A 438 -13.02 -30.95 -0.17
N GLU A 439 -12.52 -31.86 -1.02
CA GLU A 439 -12.52 -33.31 -0.78
C GLU A 439 -11.08 -33.81 -0.57
N PRO A 440 -10.81 -34.65 0.46
CA PRO A 440 -11.72 -35.03 1.54
C PRO A 440 -12.11 -33.83 2.41
N ARG A 441 -13.30 -33.91 3.04
CA ARG A 441 -13.89 -32.82 3.83
C ARG A 441 -12.92 -32.32 4.90
N MET A 442 -12.65 -31.02 4.87
CA MET A 442 -11.74 -30.37 5.81
C MET A 442 -12.27 -30.38 7.26
N PRO A 443 -11.40 -30.55 8.28
CA PRO A 443 -11.79 -30.37 9.69
C PRO A 443 -12.45 -29.01 9.92
N VAL A 444 -13.56 -29.00 10.66
CA VAL A 444 -14.48 -27.85 10.67
C VAL A 444 -13.86 -26.62 11.34
N PHE A 445 -13.08 -26.82 12.42
CA PHE A 445 -12.24 -25.77 13.01
C PHE A 445 -11.30 -25.13 11.98
N LEU A 446 -10.53 -25.95 11.26
CA LEU A 446 -9.53 -25.48 10.29
C LEU A 446 -10.18 -24.72 9.12
N GLY A 447 -11.38 -25.12 8.72
CA GLY A 447 -12.19 -24.39 7.76
C GLY A 447 -12.52 -22.97 8.24
N GLU A 448 -12.95 -22.81 9.49
CA GLU A 448 -13.28 -21.50 10.03
C GLU A 448 -12.05 -20.60 10.21
N ILE A 449 -10.92 -21.16 10.63
CA ILE A 449 -9.63 -20.44 10.64
C ILE A 449 -9.23 -19.97 9.23
N ARG A 450 -9.48 -20.76 8.19
CA ARG A 450 -9.23 -20.34 6.79
C ARG A 450 -10.16 -19.22 6.32
N ARG A 451 -11.45 -19.21 6.70
CA ARG A 451 -12.36 -18.08 6.40
C ARG A 451 -11.88 -16.80 7.08
N ARG A 452 -11.55 -16.88 8.37
CA ARG A 452 -10.98 -15.77 9.15
C ARG A 452 -9.71 -15.19 8.53
N LEU A 453 -8.77 -16.06 8.12
CA LEU A 453 -7.54 -15.65 7.43
C LEU A 453 -7.80 -15.05 6.05
N TRP A 454 -8.70 -15.64 5.24
CA TRP A 454 -9.04 -15.12 3.92
C TRP A 454 -9.63 -13.70 3.99
N PHE A 455 -10.61 -13.48 4.87
CA PHE A 455 -11.24 -12.18 5.02
C PHE A 455 -10.29 -11.13 5.62
N THR A 456 -9.36 -11.52 6.51
CA THR A 456 -8.24 -10.65 6.92
C THR A 456 -7.40 -10.22 5.72
N ILE A 457 -7.01 -11.14 4.84
CA ILE A 457 -6.15 -10.84 3.68
C ILE A 457 -6.86 -9.92 2.68
N VAL A 458 -8.10 -10.21 2.31
CA VAL A 458 -8.85 -9.41 1.31
C VAL A 458 -9.17 -8.01 1.84
N ASP A 459 -9.49 -7.87 3.12
CA ASP A 459 -9.73 -6.57 3.73
C ASP A 459 -8.44 -5.73 3.82
N MET A 460 -7.30 -6.35 4.14
CA MET A 460 -5.99 -5.70 4.04
C MET A 460 -5.66 -5.28 2.59
N ASP A 461 -5.96 -6.12 1.58
CA ASP A 461 -5.69 -5.81 0.16
C ASP A 461 -6.49 -4.59 -0.29
N LEU A 462 -7.78 -4.53 0.05
CA LEU A 462 -8.63 -3.38 -0.24
C LEU A 462 -8.13 -2.11 0.46
N HIS A 463 -7.87 -2.17 1.76
CA HIS A 463 -7.39 -1.03 2.54
C HIS A 463 -6.05 -0.50 2.00
N MET A 464 -5.06 -1.36 1.80
CA MET A 464 -3.72 -0.93 1.38
C MET A 464 -3.67 -0.51 -0.09
N SER A 465 -4.49 -1.12 -0.96
CA SER A 465 -4.65 -0.67 -2.35
C SER A 465 -5.26 0.73 -2.42
N LEU A 466 -6.32 1.02 -1.64
CA LEU A 466 -6.89 2.38 -1.55
C LEU A 466 -5.92 3.40 -0.95
N ALA A 467 -5.11 3.01 0.04
CA ALA A 467 -4.09 3.87 0.64
C ALA A 467 -2.93 4.20 -0.33
N CYS A 468 -2.53 3.24 -1.16
CA CYS A 468 -1.55 3.46 -2.24
C CYS A 468 -2.16 4.09 -3.50
N ASN A 469 -3.49 4.08 -3.65
CA ASN A 469 -4.22 4.42 -4.88
C ASN A 469 -3.88 3.47 -6.05
N LEU A 470 -3.77 2.17 -5.76
CA LEU A 470 -3.49 1.11 -6.73
C LEU A 470 -4.70 0.16 -6.84
N PRO A 471 -4.80 -0.65 -7.91
CA PRO A 471 -5.83 -1.69 -8.00
C PRO A 471 -5.61 -2.79 -6.96
N CYS A 472 -6.71 -3.26 -6.36
CA CYS A 472 -6.72 -4.50 -5.56
C CYS A 472 -6.38 -5.70 -6.44
N LEU A 473 -5.79 -6.73 -5.83
CA LEU A 473 -5.50 -8.01 -6.50
C LEU A 473 -6.71 -8.93 -6.53
N VAL A 474 -7.60 -8.83 -5.54
CA VAL A 474 -8.87 -9.57 -5.48
C VAL A 474 -10.02 -8.65 -5.89
N ARG A 475 -10.91 -9.14 -6.75
CA ARG A 475 -12.16 -8.47 -7.15
C ARG A 475 -13.37 -9.18 -6.54
N ASP A 476 -14.50 -8.49 -6.53
CA ASP A 476 -15.78 -9.10 -6.20
C ASP A 476 -16.10 -10.20 -7.23
N GLY A 477 -16.43 -11.41 -6.75
CA GLY A 477 -16.60 -12.61 -7.59
C GLY A 477 -15.35 -13.46 -7.88
N ASP A 478 -14.13 -13.01 -7.56
CA ASP A 478 -12.90 -13.82 -7.77
C ASP A 478 -12.76 -15.01 -6.79
N PHE A 479 -13.60 -15.06 -5.75
CA PHE A 479 -13.54 -16.03 -4.66
C PHE A 479 -14.92 -16.53 -4.23
N SER A 480 -14.97 -17.74 -3.68
CA SER A 480 -16.19 -18.43 -3.22
C SER A 480 -16.21 -18.68 -1.70
N CYS A 481 -15.07 -18.47 -1.04
CA CYS A 481 -14.92 -18.52 0.41
C CYS A 481 -15.92 -17.61 1.13
N ARG A 482 -16.78 -18.19 1.98
CA ARG A 482 -17.88 -17.47 2.65
C ARG A 482 -17.37 -16.69 3.87
N PRO A 483 -18.08 -15.64 4.31
CA PRO A 483 -17.77 -14.94 5.55
C PRO A 483 -17.66 -15.88 6.76
N PRO A 484 -16.78 -15.59 7.73
CA PRO A 484 -16.73 -16.31 9.00
C PRO A 484 -17.99 -16.02 9.85
N ARG A 485 -18.25 -16.87 10.85
CA ARG A 485 -19.41 -16.76 11.75
C ARG A 485 -19.14 -15.80 12.92
N ASN A 486 -20.18 -15.12 13.40
CA ASN A 486 -20.13 -14.32 14.62
C ASN A 486 -20.15 -15.26 15.84
N LEU A 487 -18.97 -15.58 16.36
CA LEU A 487 -18.70 -16.53 17.44
C LEU A 487 -17.50 -16.04 18.26
N ASN A 488 -17.50 -16.35 19.56
CA ASN A 488 -16.33 -16.19 20.42
C ASN A 488 -15.28 -17.27 20.10
N ASP A 489 -14.01 -17.02 20.43
CA ASP A 489 -12.95 -18.02 20.22
C ASP A 489 -13.10 -19.21 21.17
N ALA A 490 -13.61 -19.01 22.39
CA ALA A 490 -13.90 -20.09 23.32
C ALA A 490 -14.99 -21.08 22.82
N GLU A 491 -15.66 -20.80 21.69
CA GLU A 491 -16.64 -21.67 21.04
C GLU A 491 -16.04 -22.48 19.87
N LEU A 492 -14.75 -22.30 19.57
CA LEU A 492 -14.02 -23.01 18.51
C LEU A 492 -12.91 -23.88 19.13
N TYR A 493 -12.84 -25.15 18.71
CA TYR A 493 -11.85 -26.11 19.22
C TYR A 493 -11.48 -27.13 18.13
N PRO A 494 -10.24 -27.66 18.11
CA PRO A 494 -9.72 -28.41 16.96
C PRO A 494 -10.60 -29.56 16.46
N ASP A 495 -11.10 -30.38 17.38
CA ASP A 495 -11.85 -31.61 17.09
C ASP A 495 -13.37 -31.40 16.92
N MET A 496 -13.82 -30.15 16.76
CA MET A 496 -15.24 -29.85 16.57
C MET A 496 -15.78 -30.44 15.26
N GLN A 497 -16.94 -31.09 15.34
CA GLN A 497 -17.56 -31.78 14.20
C GLN A 497 -18.48 -30.85 13.38
N GLU A 498 -19.07 -29.84 14.02
CA GLU A 498 -19.92 -28.82 13.40
C GLU A 498 -19.67 -27.44 14.04
N LEU A 499 -19.93 -26.37 13.28
CA LEU A 499 -19.85 -25.00 13.78
C LEU A 499 -21.16 -24.61 14.51
N PRO A 500 -21.09 -24.00 15.72
CA PRO A 500 -22.23 -23.36 16.36
C PRO A 500 -22.92 -22.33 15.44
N PRO A 501 -24.25 -22.13 15.54
CA PRO A 501 -24.97 -21.16 14.72
C PRO A 501 -24.38 -19.75 14.89
N THR A 502 -24.28 -19.00 13.79
CA THR A 502 -23.77 -17.62 13.86
C THR A 502 -24.70 -16.75 14.71
N LYS A 503 -24.11 -15.96 15.61
CA LYS A 503 -24.87 -15.04 16.45
C LYS A 503 -25.36 -13.82 15.66
N PRO A 504 -26.47 -13.18 16.04
CA PRO A 504 -26.89 -11.89 15.49
C PRO A 504 -25.76 -10.85 15.56
N ILE A 505 -25.69 -9.92 14.60
CA ILE A 505 -24.53 -9.00 14.47
C ILE A 505 -24.48 -7.91 15.55
N ASP A 506 -25.63 -7.63 16.16
CA ASP A 506 -25.82 -6.82 17.36
C ASP A 506 -25.36 -7.54 18.65
N GLN A 507 -25.28 -8.88 18.65
CA GLN A 507 -24.67 -9.63 19.75
C GLN A 507 -23.14 -9.53 19.68
N MET A 508 -22.56 -8.97 20.75
CA MET A 508 -21.11 -8.84 20.92
C MET A 508 -20.43 -10.22 20.98
N THR A 509 -19.39 -10.39 20.16
CA THR A 509 -18.47 -11.55 20.20
C THR A 509 -17.04 -11.11 19.86
N ASP A 510 -16.06 -11.97 20.13
CA ASP A 510 -14.66 -11.75 19.72
C ASP A 510 -14.48 -11.53 18.21
N ASN A 511 -15.41 -12.02 17.37
CA ASN A 511 -15.34 -11.94 15.91
C ASN A 511 -16.26 -10.88 15.28
N GLN A 512 -17.04 -10.15 16.09
CA GLN A 512 -18.11 -9.25 15.64
C GLN A 512 -17.63 -8.21 14.61
N MET A 513 -16.45 -7.62 14.84
CA MET A 513 -15.88 -6.62 13.93
C MET A 513 -15.50 -7.20 12.56
N GLN A 514 -14.81 -8.35 12.51
CA GLN A 514 -14.46 -8.98 11.23
C GLN A 514 -15.72 -9.41 10.46
N VAL A 515 -16.76 -9.91 11.14
CA VAL A 515 -18.02 -10.28 10.48
C VAL A 515 -18.70 -9.06 9.87
N TYR A 516 -18.76 -7.92 10.57
CA TYR A 516 -19.30 -6.69 10.00
C TYR A 516 -18.46 -6.17 8.81
N ALA A 517 -17.13 -6.25 8.92
CA ALA A 517 -16.25 -5.93 7.80
C ALA A 517 -16.52 -6.84 6.58
N ALA A 518 -16.70 -8.15 6.78
CA ALA A 518 -17.05 -9.10 5.73
C ALA A 518 -18.42 -8.79 5.09
N MET A 519 -19.44 -8.45 5.90
CA MET A 519 -20.78 -8.06 5.42
C MET A 519 -20.76 -6.82 4.52
N THR A 520 -19.89 -5.85 4.80
CA THR A 520 -19.76 -4.62 3.99
C THR A 520 -18.82 -4.78 2.80
N LEU A 521 -17.98 -5.82 2.77
CA LEU A 521 -16.81 -5.95 1.88
C LEU A 521 -17.14 -5.76 0.40
N GLY A 522 -18.12 -6.48 -0.16
CA GLY A 522 -18.44 -6.39 -1.60
C GLY A 522 -18.80 -4.97 -2.07
N ALA A 523 -19.52 -4.20 -1.25
CA ALA A 523 -19.83 -2.80 -1.56
C ALA A 523 -18.57 -1.91 -1.51
N ARG A 524 -17.66 -2.18 -0.56
CA ARG A 524 -16.38 -1.47 -0.46
C ARG A 524 -15.45 -1.84 -1.63
N MET A 525 -15.44 -3.09 -2.08
CA MET A 525 -14.66 -3.55 -3.24
C MET A 525 -15.10 -2.90 -4.56
N ARG A 526 -16.38 -2.55 -4.74
CA ARG A 526 -16.87 -1.79 -5.91
C ARG A 526 -16.22 -0.40 -6.09
N VAL A 527 -15.69 0.20 -5.03
CA VAL A 527 -15.02 1.52 -5.11
C VAL A 527 -13.74 1.47 -5.95
N ALA A 528 -12.89 0.44 -5.76
CA ALA A 528 -11.60 0.36 -6.45
C ALA A 528 -11.71 0.41 -8.00
N PRO A 529 -12.58 -0.38 -8.67
CA PRO A 529 -12.76 -0.27 -10.12
C PRO A 529 -13.49 1.01 -10.55
N LEU A 530 -14.31 1.64 -9.70
CA LEU A 530 -14.92 2.96 -9.99
C LEU A 530 -13.87 4.07 -10.03
N VAL A 531 -13.03 4.18 -9.00
CA VAL A 531 -11.94 5.16 -8.91
C VAL A 531 -10.93 4.97 -10.06
N ASN A 532 -10.60 3.73 -10.41
CA ASN A 532 -9.64 3.42 -11.48
C ASN A 532 -10.15 3.72 -12.91
N ARG A 533 -11.44 4.00 -13.12
CA ARG A 533 -12.03 4.36 -14.43
C ARG A 533 -12.70 5.74 -14.46
N ILE A 534 -12.44 6.57 -13.45
CA ILE A 534 -13.23 7.79 -13.20
C ILE A 534 -13.06 8.86 -14.28
N ASP A 535 -11.94 8.86 -15.00
CA ASP A 535 -11.70 9.72 -16.16
C ASP A 535 -12.57 9.37 -17.38
N ASN A 536 -13.30 8.25 -17.34
CA ASN A 536 -14.22 7.77 -18.37
C ASN A 536 -15.70 7.78 -17.91
N MET A 537 -16.01 8.37 -16.75
CA MET A 537 -17.35 8.44 -16.17
C MET A 537 -18.31 9.31 -17.02
N ARG A 538 -19.59 8.92 -17.14
CA ARG A 538 -20.62 9.62 -17.95
C ARG A 538 -21.86 10.07 -17.16
N ASP A 539 -22.10 9.45 -16.02
CA ASP A 539 -23.17 9.77 -15.08
C ASP A 539 -22.69 9.52 -13.64
N TYR A 540 -23.46 9.98 -12.66
CA TYR A 540 -23.17 9.80 -11.23
C TYR A 540 -23.93 8.62 -10.60
N GLN A 541 -24.73 7.85 -11.36
CA GLN A 541 -25.69 6.90 -10.80
C GLN A 541 -24.98 5.80 -9.99
N GLU A 542 -23.99 5.14 -10.58
CA GLU A 542 -23.24 4.08 -9.89
C GLU A 542 -22.45 4.60 -8.67
N VAL A 543 -21.99 5.86 -8.73
CA VAL A 543 -21.29 6.55 -7.63
C VAL A 543 -22.23 6.83 -6.47
N LEU A 544 -23.42 7.36 -6.74
CA LEU A 544 -24.42 7.68 -5.74
C LEU A 544 -25.00 6.40 -5.11
N GLU A 545 -25.21 5.34 -5.89
CA GLU A 545 -25.63 4.03 -5.38
C GLU A 545 -24.61 3.40 -4.42
N VAL A 546 -23.32 3.34 -4.83
CA VAL A 546 -22.26 2.78 -3.98
C VAL A 546 -22.01 3.67 -2.77
N GLY A 547 -21.97 4.99 -2.96
CA GLY A 547 -21.77 5.98 -1.90
C GLY A 547 -22.88 5.94 -0.84
N ALA A 548 -24.15 6.04 -1.24
CA ALA A 548 -25.29 5.94 -0.31
C ALA A 548 -25.35 4.59 0.42
N LYS A 549 -24.91 3.49 -0.21
CA LYS A 549 -24.79 2.19 0.46
C LYS A 549 -23.67 2.17 1.50
N LEU A 550 -22.54 2.84 1.25
CA LEU A 550 -21.46 3.02 2.23
C LEU A 550 -21.88 3.95 3.37
N GLU A 551 -22.63 5.03 3.09
CA GLU A 551 -23.14 5.95 4.11
C GLU A 551 -24.08 5.22 5.09
N ARG A 552 -25.04 4.42 4.59
CA ARG A 552 -25.88 3.55 5.44
C ARG A 552 -25.07 2.56 6.29
N PHE A 553 -23.92 2.09 5.80
CA PHE A 553 -23.04 1.23 6.59
C PHE A 553 -22.26 1.98 7.67
N LEU A 554 -22.06 3.30 7.56
CA LEU A 554 -21.55 4.15 8.63
C LEU A 554 -22.61 4.39 9.70
N ASP A 555 -23.86 4.60 9.30
CA ASP A 555 -24.98 4.75 10.23
C ASP A 555 -25.18 3.46 11.04
N ASN A 556 -25.26 2.30 10.37
CA ASN A 556 -25.35 0.97 11.00
C ASN A 556 -24.27 0.71 12.07
N ILE A 557 -23.03 1.21 11.91
CA ILE A 557 -21.97 1.06 12.92
C ILE A 557 -22.34 1.78 14.24
N ASN A 558 -23.09 2.88 14.18
CA ASN A 558 -23.56 3.60 15.38
C ASN A 558 -24.68 2.83 16.12
N TYR A 559 -25.35 1.87 15.48
CA TYR A 559 -26.30 0.97 16.15
C TYR A 559 -25.61 -0.22 16.81
N ILE A 560 -24.56 -0.78 16.17
CA ILE A 560 -23.81 -1.93 16.71
C ILE A 560 -22.82 -1.49 17.82
N PHE A 561 -22.21 -0.32 17.68
CA PHE A 561 -21.26 0.25 18.65
C PHE A 561 -21.72 1.64 19.12
N PRO A 562 -22.83 1.72 19.89
CA PRO A 562 -23.48 2.97 20.26
C PRO A 562 -22.57 3.99 20.95
N ARG A 563 -22.88 5.27 20.72
CA ARG A 563 -22.17 6.42 21.29
C ARG A 563 -22.47 6.63 22.77
N HIS A 564 -23.66 6.24 23.20
CA HIS A 564 -24.17 6.46 24.55
C HIS A 564 -24.64 5.12 25.12
N GLY A 565 -24.29 4.84 26.38
CA GLY A 565 -24.65 3.59 27.06
C GLY A 565 -24.10 3.54 28.48
N ILE A 566 -24.71 2.69 29.32
CA ILE A 566 -24.29 2.48 30.71
C ILE A 566 -23.12 1.48 30.72
N LEU A 567 -21.92 2.00 30.50
CA LEU A 567 -20.66 1.27 30.49
C LEU A 567 -19.63 1.96 31.38
N ASP A 568 -18.73 1.16 31.99
CA ASP A 568 -17.50 1.66 32.59
C ASP A 568 -16.55 2.24 31.53
N GLU A 569 -15.56 3.01 31.99
CA GLU A 569 -14.64 3.77 31.13
C GLU A 569 -13.80 2.85 30.22
N THR A 570 -13.35 1.71 30.75
CA THR A 570 -12.60 0.70 29.98
C THR A 570 -13.44 0.15 28.83
N LYS A 571 -14.70 -0.22 29.09
CA LYS A 571 -15.64 -0.69 28.05
C LYS A 571 -16.02 0.42 27.07
N LYS A 572 -16.26 1.66 27.52
CA LYS A 572 -16.47 2.84 26.65
C LYS A 572 -15.31 3.01 25.67
N SER A 573 -14.08 2.98 26.16
CA SER A 573 -12.89 3.12 25.31
C SER A 573 -12.69 1.94 24.37
N LYS A 574 -12.94 0.69 24.79
CA LYS A 574 -12.96 -0.46 23.87
C LYS A 574 -14.00 -0.29 22.76
N GLN A 575 -15.23 0.08 23.12
CA GLN A 575 -16.33 0.30 22.17
C GLN A 575 -16.07 1.46 21.19
N TRP A 576 -15.51 2.59 21.68
CA TRP A 576 -15.06 3.70 20.84
C TRP A 576 -13.98 3.25 19.84
N ARG A 577 -12.98 2.46 20.30
CA ARG A 577 -11.93 1.92 19.42
C ARG A 577 -12.54 1.02 18.33
N SER A 578 -13.44 0.11 18.69
CA SER A 578 -14.16 -0.73 17.72
C SER A 578 -14.97 0.09 16.71
N ARG A 579 -15.71 1.11 17.17
CA ARG A 579 -16.47 2.04 16.31
C ARG A 579 -15.56 2.75 15.31
N VAL A 580 -14.50 3.44 15.78
CA VAL A 580 -13.61 4.23 14.93
C VAL A 580 -12.85 3.34 13.94
N ILE A 581 -12.43 2.15 14.34
CA ILE A 581 -11.76 1.19 13.44
C ILE A 581 -12.72 0.74 12.33
N LEU A 582 -13.94 0.29 12.65
CA LEU A 582 -14.90 -0.15 11.63
C LEU A 582 -15.37 0.98 10.73
N ASP A 583 -15.63 2.16 11.30
CA ASP A 583 -16.02 3.35 10.54
C ASP A 583 -14.97 3.64 9.48
N MET A 584 -13.68 3.67 9.85
CA MET A 584 -12.59 3.91 8.89
C MET A 584 -12.43 2.81 7.82
N HIS A 585 -12.87 1.57 8.05
CA HIS A 585 -12.90 0.55 7.00
C HIS A 585 -13.98 0.81 5.94
N VAL A 586 -15.06 1.54 6.27
CA VAL A 586 -16.13 1.96 5.34
C VAL A 586 -15.88 3.36 4.77
N ARG A 587 -15.40 4.30 5.60
CA ARG A 587 -15.18 5.71 5.26
C ARG A 587 -13.98 5.92 4.33
N ARG A 588 -12.93 5.09 4.40
CA ARG A 588 -11.81 5.14 3.43
C ARG A 588 -12.27 4.88 1.99
N PRO A 589 -13.02 3.80 1.68
CA PRO A 589 -13.71 3.64 0.40
C PRO A 589 -14.59 4.85 0.01
N LEU A 590 -15.44 5.34 0.92
CA LEU A 590 -16.34 6.47 0.63
C LEU A 590 -15.57 7.75 0.25
N LEU A 591 -14.53 8.09 1.02
CA LEU A 591 -13.64 9.21 0.73
C LEU A 591 -12.90 9.01 -0.60
N ALA A 592 -12.35 7.82 -0.87
CA ALA A 592 -11.66 7.54 -2.13
C ALA A 592 -12.59 7.64 -3.35
N LEU A 593 -13.88 7.30 -3.20
CA LEU A 593 -14.90 7.41 -4.25
C LEU A 593 -15.29 8.87 -4.53
N TYR A 594 -15.59 9.65 -3.49
CA TYR A 594 -16.14 11.00 -3.62
C TYR A 594 -15.07 12.08 -3.85
N ARG A 595 -13.87 11.92 -3.26
CA ARG A 595 -12.71 12.84 -3.36
C ARG A 595 -12.50 13.48 -4.74
N PRO A 596 -12.32 12.71 -5.84
CA PRO A 596 -11.94 13.27 -7.14
C PRO A 596 -13.09 14.04 -7.80
N LEU A 597 -14.33 13.78 -7.40
CA LEU A 597 -15.51 14.50 -7.88
C LEU A 597 -15.73 15.77 -7.06
N ALA A 598 -15.74 15.63 -5.73
CA ALA A 598 -15.99 16.70 -4.77
C ALA A 598 -15.00 17.88 -4.84
N MET A 599 -13.75 17.62 -5.27
CA MET A 599 -12.70 18.63 -5.40
C MET A 599 -12.13 18.76 -6.83
N GLY A 600 -12.66 18.01 -7.81
CA GLY A 600 -12.09 17.94 -9.17
C GLY A 600 -13.07 18.09 -10.33
N VAL A 601 -14.39 18.19 -10.08
CA VAL A 601 -15.43 18.29 -11.12
C VAL A 601 -16.40 19.44 -10.84
N PRO A 602 -16.45 20.49 -11.69
CA PRO A 602 -17.48 21.53 -11.64
C PRO A 602 -18.90 20.95 -11.80
N GLY A 603 -19.83 21.34 -10.92
CA GLY A 603 -21.23 20.90 -10.99
C GLY A 603 -21.50 19.47 -10.51
N VAL A 604 -20.64 18.93 -9.64
CA VAL A 604 -20.88 17.66 -8.91
C VAL A 604 -22.17 17.73 -8.07
N PRO A 605 -22.97 16.65 -7.96
CA PRO A 605 -24.14 16.59 -7.07
C PRO A 605 -23.80 17.04 -5.64
N PRO A 606 -24.56 17.99 -5.04
CA PRO A 606 -24.24 18.54 -3.71
C PRO A 606 -24.14 17.49 -2.60
N GLN A 607 -24.82 16.36 -2.74
CA GLN A 607 -24.75 15.19 -1.85
C GLN A 607 -23.31 14.66 -1.72
N ILE A 608 -22.58 14.51 -2.84
CA ILE A 608 -21.20 14.00 -2.88
C ILE A 608 -20.27 14.93 -2.09
N SER A 609 -20.32 16.24 -2.37
CA SER A 609 -19.50 17.24 -1.66
C SER A 609 -19.89 17.39 -0.18
N ARG A 610 -21.19 17.30 0.16
CA ARG A 610 -21.70 17.33 1.54
C ARG A 610 -21.19 16.12 2.34
N ALA A 611 -21.31 14.92 1.79
CA ALA A 611 -20.86 13.68 2.43
C ALA A 611 -19.33 13.56 2.52
N TYR A 612 -18.60 14.10 1.52
CA TYR A 612 -17.14 14.20 1.55
C TYR A 612 -16.66 15.13 2.67
N LEU A 613 -17.17 16.37 2.73
CA LEU A 613 -16.87 17.33 3.81
C LEU A 613 -17.28 16.79 5.19
N ARG A 614 -18.49 16.21 5.33
CA ARG A 614 -18.94 15.54 6.56
C ARG A 614 -17.95 14.47 7.00
N SER A 615 -17.45 13.65 6.07
CA SER A 615 -16.49 12.57 6.37
C SER A 615 -15.10 13.09 6.77
N SER A 616 -14.57 14.13 6.12
CA SER A 616 -13.32 14.76 6.54
C SER A 616 -13.45 15.42 7.92
N MET A 617 -14.58 16.07 8.20
CA MET A 617 -14.85 16.69 9.50
C MET A 617 -15.04 15.66 10.63
N VAL A 618 -15.64 14.50 10.36
CA VAL A 618 -15.73 13.40 11.33
C VAL A 618 -14.35 12.86 11.67
N ILE A 619 -13.48 12.64 10.68
CA ILE A 619 -12.11 12.15 10.93
C ILE A 619 -11.36 13.05 11.92
N MET A 620 -11.32 14.36 11.67
CA MET A 620 -10.62 15.32 12.54
C MET A 620 -11.24 15.48 13.94
N LYS A 621 -12.41 14.87 14.21
CA LYS A 621 -13.18 15.05 15.45
C LYS A 621 -13.44 13.77 16.25
N TYR A 622 -12.88 12.62 15.86
CA TYR A 622 -13.05 11.40 16.66
C TYR A 622 -12.59 11.54 18.12
N LEU A 623 -11.53 12.32 18.39
CA LEU A 623 -11.06 12.59 19.75
C LEU A 623 -11.95 13.61 20.50
N ASP A 624 -12.74 14.45 19.81
CA ASP A 624 -13.76 15.30 20.46
C ASP A 624 -14.93 14.44 21.04
N GLU A 625 -15.00 13.12 20.76
CA GLU A 625 -15.95 12.18 21.38
C GLU A 625 -15.50 11.63 22.75
N LEU A 626 -14.29 11.98 23.22
CA LEU A 626 -13.71 11.47 24.46
C LEU A 626 -13.39 12.62 25.42
N ASP A 627 -13.55 12.39 26.72
CA ASP A 627 -13.13 13.35 27.75
C ASP A 627 -11.59 13.35 27.88
N PRO A 628 -10.91 14.50 27.66
CA PRO A 628 -9.45 14.62 27.82
C PRO A 628 -8.94 14.36 29.24
N LEU A 629 -9.83 14.32 30.25
CA LEU A 629 -9.47 14.06 31.66
C LEU A 629 -9.39 12.56 32.00
N LEU A 630 -9.78 11.65 31.09
CA LEU A 630 -9.64 10.21 31.30
C LEU A 630 -8.16 9.82 31.42
N ALA A 631 -7.82 9.00 32.43
CA ALA A 631 -6.42 8.64 32.74
C ALA A 631 -5.66 8.02 31.56
N HIS A 632 -6.36 7.28 30.70
CA HIS A 632 -5.87 6.61 29.49
C HIS A 632 -6.22 7.36 28.19
N PHE A 633 -6.65 8.63 28.25
CA PHE A 633 -6.93 9.45 27.06
C PHE A 633 -5.69 9.58 26.17
N GLN A 634 -4.51 9.78 26.76
CA GLN A 634 -3.27 9.95 26.00
C GLN A 634 -2.90 8.67 25.22
N ASP A 635 -3.08 7.48 25.81
CA ASP A 635 -2.83 6.21 25.10
C ASP A 635 -3.78 6.03 23.90
N ILE A 636 -5.02 6.50 24.03
CA ILE A 636 -5.98 6.52 22.92
C ILE A 636 -5.58 7.56 21.87
N ALA A 637 -5.14 8.75 22.26
CA ALA A 637 -4.70 9.81 21.34
C ALA A 637 -3.43 9.39 20.56
N ASP A 638 -2.46 8.78 21.23
CA ASP A 638 -1.28 8.15 20.65
C ASP A 638 -1.68 7.08 19.62
N MET A 639 -2.54 6.13 20.01
CA MET A 639 -3.02 5.05 19.15
C MET A 639 -3.80 5.59 17.94
N TYR A 640 -4.66 6.58 18.17
CA TYR A 640 -5.46 7.25 17.15
C TYR A 640 -4.56 7.94 16.11
N HIS A 641 -3.59 8.75 16.57
CA HIS A 641 -2.58 9.36 15.72
C HIS A 641 -1.80 8.28 14.95
N GLN A 642 -1.36 7.23 15.64
CA GLN A 642 -0.53 6.18 15.06
C GLN A 642 -1.22 5.38 13.94
N ILE A 643 -2.55 5.20 14.01
CA ILE A 643 -3.32 4.43 13.02
C ILE A 643 -3.87 5.34 11.90
N LEU A 644 -4.23 6.60 12.20
CA LEU A 644 -5.01 7.46 11.31
C LEU A 644 -4.27 8.71 10.79
N LYS A 645 -2.99 8.91 11.10
CA LYS A 645 -2.17 10.08 10.69
C LYS A 645 -2.39 10.54 9.25
N ARG A 646 -2.43 9.60 8.30
CA ARG A 646 -2.58 9.88 6.85
C ARG A 646 -3.99 10.34 6.51
N ASP A 647 -5.00 9.68 7.08
CA ASP A 647 -6.40 10.05 6.92
C ASP A 647 -6.67 11.45 7.51
N ILE A 648 -6.04 11.76 8.64
CA ILE A 648 -6.08 13.07 9.32
C ILE A 648 -5.47 14.16 8.42
N ILE A 649 -4.26 13.95 7.88
CA ILE A 649 -3.59 14.89 6.96
C ILE A 649 -4.43 15.12 5.69
N GLN A 650 -5.00 14.05 5.12
CA GLN A 650 -5.87 14.13 3.94
C GLN A 650 -7.18 14.88 4.25
N ALA A 651 -7.78 14.64 5.42
CA ALA A 651 -8.98 15.33 5.87
C ALA A 651 -8.73 16.82 6.12
N ALA A 652 -7.61 17.19 6.76
CA ALA A 652 -7.19 18.57 6.97
C ALA A 652 -7.04 19.33 5.65
N LEU A 653 -6.27 18.78 4.70
CA LEU A 653 -6.10 19.38 3.38
C LEU A 653 -7.41 19.45 2.58
N SER A 654 -8.30 18.47 2.73
CA SER A 654 -9.63 18.49 2.09
C SER A 654 -10.52 19.60 2.67
N VAL A 655 -10.47 19.85 3.99
CA VAL A 655 -11.22 20.96 4.62
C VAL A 655 -10.62 22.32 4.27
N CYS A 656 -9.29 22.42 4.06
CA CYS A 656 -8.67 23.64 3.54
C CYS A 656 -9.20 24.04 2.15
N PHE A 657 -9.49 23.09 1.26
CA PHE A 657 -10.14 23.37 -0.03
C PHE A 657 -11.55 23.98 0.16
N TYR A 658 -12.34 23.47 1.11
CA TYR A 658 -13.63 24.08 1.44
C TYR A 658 -13.49 25.47 2.06
N ILE A 659 -12.49 25.72 2.92
CA ILE A 659 -12.20 27.07 3.45
C ILE A 659 -11.90 28.04 2.30
N GLN A 660 -10.98 27.67 1.39
CA GLN A 660 -10.62 28.46 0.20
C GLN A 660 -11.84 28.84 -0.64
N SER A 661 -12.80 27.92 -0.81
CA SER A 661 -14.02 28.15 -1.60
C SER A 661 -14.96 29.21 -1.05
N VAL A 662 -14.95 29.46 0.26
CA VAL A 662 -15.73 30.54 0.88
C VAL A 662 -14.95 31.85 0.85
N VAL A 663 -13.64 31.77 1.09
CA VAL A 663 -12.75 32.93 1.22
C VAL A 663 -12.43 33.56 -0.15
N ARG A 664 -12.47 32.79 -1.25
CA ARG A 664 -12.26 33.29 -2.63
C ARG A 664 -13.38 32.89 -3.62
N PRO A 665 -14.60 33.46 -3.50
CA PRO A 665 -15.74 33.10 -4.34
C PRO A 665 -15.55 33.23 -5.86
N ASN A 666 -14.74 34.20 -6.29
CA ASN A 666 -14.69 34.65 -7.69
C ASN A 666 -13.53 34.03 -8.48
N SER A 667 -12.97 32.91 -8.01
CA SER A 667 -11.91 32.17 -8.72
C SER A 667 -12.51 30.96 -9.45
N GLU A 668 -12.09 30.75 -10.71
CA GLU A 668 -12.85 29.95 -11.70
C GLU A 668 -13.11 28.48 -11.31
N GLY A 669 -12.34 27.92 -10.37
CA GLY A 669 -12.53 26.55 -9.86
C GLY A 669 -13.41 26.39 -8.62
N LEU A 670 -13.79 27.47 -7.92
CA LEU A 670 -14.16 27.40 -6.49
C LEU A 670 -15.63 27.62 -6.12
N VAL A 671 -16.54 27.61 -7.11
CA VAL A 671 -18.01 27.54 -6.89
C VAL A 671 -18.42 26.28 -6.09
N LEU A 672 -17.62 25.22 -6.15
CA LEU A 672 -17.91 23.88 -5.65
C LEU A 672 -18.18 23.79 -4.14
N GLY A 673 -17.30 24.33 -3.31
CA GLY A 673 -17.43 24.17 -1.86
C GLY A 673 -18.61 24.97 -1.28
N GLN A 674 -19.01 26.06 -1.93
CA GLN A 674 -20.14 26.87 -1.48
C GLN A 674 -21.48 26.12 -1.52
N GLN A 675 -21.66 25.19 -2.46
CA GLN A 675 -22.89 24.37 -2.52
C GLN A 675 -22.99 23.36 -1.38
N ALA A 676 -21.86 22.83 -0.90
CA ALA A 676 -21.84 21.98 0.30
C ALA A 676 -22.20 22.77 1.57
N LEU A 677 -21.82 24.05 1.62
CA LEU A 677 -21.91 24.90 2.82
C LEU A 677 -23.21 25.71 2.92
N ARG A 678 -23.97 25.87 1.82
CA ARG A 678 -25.19 26.70 1.76
C ARG A 678 -26.51 25.97 2.04
N MET A 679 -26.49 24.65 2.22
CA MET A 679 -27.72 23.88 2.44
C MET A 679 -27.72 23.24 3.83
N SER A 680 -28.80 23.49 4.58
CA SER A 680 -29.14 22.72 5.78
C SER A 680 -29.19 21.22 5.45
N PRO A 681 -28.90 20.31 6.41
CA PRO A 681 -29.47 18.98 6.33
C PRO A 681 -31.00 19.09 6.23
N ASP A 682 -31.60 18.24 5.39
CA ASP A 682 -33.05 18.08 5.32
C ASP A 682 -33.53 17.33 6.58
N HIS A 683 -34.74 17.64 7.04
CA HIS A 683 -35.33 17.01 8.22
C HIS A 683 -35.88 15.60 7.90
N SER A 684 -34.97 14.63 7.72
CA SER A 684 -35.32 13.20 7.51
C SER A 684 -34.47 12.19 8.27
N ASP A 685 -33.31 12.58 8.81
CA ASP A 685 -32.31 11.65 9.32
C ASP A 685 -32.32 11.62 10.86
N ASP A 686 -32.76 10.51 11.46
CA ASP A 686 -32.80 10.28 12.91
C ASP A 686 -31.39 10.13 13.52
N TYR A 687 -30.66 11.24 13.60
CA TYR A 687 -29.43 11.39 14.38
C TYR A 687 -29.73 12.28 15.60
N PRO A 688 -29.54 11.79 16.84
CA PRO A 688 -30.16 12.42 18.01
C PRO A 688 -29.64 13.83 18.31
N SER A 689 -30.58 14.78 18.30
CA SER A 689 -30.54 16.10 18.97
C SER A 689 -29.26 16.93 18.79
N TYR A 690 -29.13 17.57 17.62
CA TYR A 690 -28.37 18.82 17.50
C TYR A 690 -29.35 20.00 17.42
N SER A 691 -29.22 20.97 18.35
CA SER A 691 -30.07 22.17 18.45
C SER A 691 -29.99 23.06 17.20
N ALA A 692 -30.96 23.97 17.02
CA ALA A 692 -31.02 24.89 15.88
C ALA A 692 -29.76 25.78 15.68
N GLU A 693 -28.93 25.92 16.71
CA GLU A 693 -27.61 26.57 16.64
C GLU A 693 -26.65 25.87 15.66
N ASN A 694 -26.93 24.61 15.28
CA ASN A 694 -26.09 23.81 14.41
C ASN A 694 -26.24 24.11 12.91
N LEU A 695 -27.14 25.02 12.51
CA LEU A 695 -27.09 25.66 11.18
C LEU A 695 -25.76 26.45 10.96
N VAL A 696 -25.02 26.74 12.04
CA VAL A 696 -23.67 27.36 12.00
C VAL A 696 -22.55 26.29 11.95
N LEU A 697 -22.84 25.04 11.55
CA LEU A 697 -21.90 23.90 11.67
C LEU A 697 -20.56 24.10 10.94
N TRP A 698 -20.59 24.66 9.73
CA TRP A 698 -19.44 24.71 8.80
C TRP A 698 -18.99 26.14 8.45
N SER A 699 -19.13 27.10 9.37
CA SER A 699 -18.58 28.45 9.16
C SER A 699 -17.05 28.41 8.98
N PRO A 700 -16.44 29.27 8.14
CA PRO A 700 -15.00 29.23 7.87
C PRO A 700 -14.13 29.28 9.13
N ALA A 701 -14.53 30.05 10.14
CA ALA A 701 -13.87 30.10 11.44
C ALA A 701 -13.84 28.72 12.13
N ARG A 702 -14.97 27.99 12.19
CA ARG A 702 -15.02 26.65 12.80
C ARG A 702 -14.22 25.62 12.01
N LEU A 703 -14.17 25.75 10.68
CA LEU A 703 -13.32 24.91 9.83
C LEU A 703 -11.83 25.18 10.12
N VAL A 704 -11.39 26.45 10.12
CA VAL A 704 -10.02 26.87 10.47
C VAL A 704 -9.63 26.37 11.87
N THR A 705 -10.47 26.55 12.89
CA THR A 705 -10.19 26.04 14.25
C THR A 705 -10.07 24.52 14.29
N THR A 706 -10.86 23.79 13.48
CA THR A 706 -10.77 22.31 13.43
C THR A 706 -9.46 21.86 12.78
N VAL A 707 -9.02 22.53 11.70
CA VAL A 707 -7.72 22.25 11.07
C VAL A 707 -6.55 22.68 11.96
N GLN A 708 -6.67 23.78 12.71
CA GLN A 708 -5.63 24.20 13.67
C GLN A 708 -5.44 23.16 14.78
N LYS A 709 -6.50 22.74 15.49
CA LYS A 709 -6.46 21.63 16.46
C LYS A 709 -5.78 20.38 15.88
N THR A 710 -6.07 20.08 14.61
CA THR A 710 -5.52 18.93 13.90
C THR A 710 -4.02 19.09 13.63
N LEU A 711 -3.58 20.29 13.24
CA LEU A 711 -2.17 20.63 13.08
C LEU A 711 -1.42 20.56 14.41
N ASP A 712 -2.02 21.05 15.50
CA ASP A 712 -1.45 21.00 16.85
C ASP A 712 -1.23 19.54 17.32
N LEU A 713 -2.21 18.65 17.08
CA LEU A 713 -2.09 17.21 17.35
C LEU A 713 -0.97 16.54 16.54
N LEU A 714 -0.80 16.92 15.26
CA LEU A 714 0.26 16.41 14.41
C LEU A 714 1.65 16.93 14.85
N ILE A 715 1.74 18.18 15.31
CA ILE A 715 2.97 18.78 15.85
C ILE A 715 3.37 18.14 17.18
N ALA A 716 2.42 17.91 18.09
CA ALA A 716 2.68 17.26 19.37
C ALA A 716 3.25 15.83 19.20
N ASN A 717 2.93 15.18 18.08
CA ASN A 717 3.38 13.84 17.70
C ASN A 717 4.28 13.87 16.44
N VAL A 718 5.17 14.87 16.37
CA VAL A 718 6.09 15.04 15.25
C VAL A 718 7.22 14.00 15.25
N SER A 719 7.48 13.42 14.09
CA SER A 719 8.53 12.43 13.86
C SER A 719 9.23 12.65 12.51
N GLY A 720 10.33 11.91 12.29
CA GLY A 720 10.87 11.71 10.93
C GLY A 720 9.78 11.17 10.00
N SER A 721 9.96 11.32 8.70
CA SER A 721 8.93 11.21 7.64
C SER A 721 7.83 12.29 7.68
N ASP A 722 7.33 12.69 8.85
CA ASP A 722 6.10 13.48 8.97
C ASP A 722 6.27 15.01 8.96
N THR A 723 7.46 15.53 9.29
CA THR A 723 7.71 16.98 9.35
C THR A 723 7.29 17.71 8.08
N LYS A 724 7.41 17.07 6.92
CA LYS A 724 7.10 17.65 5.60
C LYS A 724 5.60 17.75 5.36
N ASP A 725 4.81 16.78 5.83
CA ASP A 725 3.35 16.83 5.75
C ASP A 725 2.77 17.86 6.74
N ILE A 726 3.39 18.02 7.92
CA ILE A 726 3.07 19.09 8.87
C ILE A 726 3.30 20.47 8.25
N ILE A 727 4.46 20.68 7.61
CA ILE A 727 4.76 21.93 6.88
C ILE A 727 3.75 22.15 5.74
N CYS A 728 3.37 21.10 5.01
CA CYS A 728 2.37 21.16 3.94
C CYS A 728 0.99 21.61 4.45
N VAL A 729 0.48 20.98 5.53
CA VAL A 729 -0.80 21.37 6.15
C VAL A 729 -0.74 22.82 6.68
N ALA A 730 0.36 23.21 7.33
CA ALA A 730 0.54 24.57 7.83
C ALA A 730 0.53 25.62 6.72
N ILE A 731 1.33 25.46 5.66
CA ILE A 731 1.36 26.40 4.52
C ILE A 731 -0.01 26.50 3.86
N VAL A 732 -0.71 25.37 3.68
CA VAL A 732 -2.05 25.37 3.09
C VAL A 732 -3.06 26.10 3.99
N LEU A 733 -3.11 25.80 5.29
CA LEU A 733 -4.02 26.49 6.23
C LEU A 733 -3.80 28.01 6.22
N GLU A 734 -2.54 28.44 6.28
CA GLU A 734 -2.14 29.85 6.25
C GLU A 734 -2.51 30.56 4.95
N THR A 735 -2.43 29.86 3.81
CA THR A 735 -2.76 30.44 2.50
C THR A 735 -4.25 30.42 2.18
N VAL A 736 -5.09 29.58 2.80
CA VAL A 736 -6.55 29.55 2.52
C VAL A 736 -7.38 30.42 3.46
N LYS A 737 -6.88 30.76 4.66
CA LYS A 737 -7.66 31.49 5.69
C LYS A 737 -7.92 32.98 5.40
N THR A 738 -7.25 33.57 4.40
CA THR A 738 -7.40 34.98 4.00
C THR A 738 -7.55 35.12 2.48
N PRO A 739 -8.27 36.13 1.96
CA PRO A 739 -8.44 36.30 0.51
C PRO A 739 -7.10 36.66 -0.17
N GLU A 740 -6.29 37.50 0.46
CA GLU A 740 -4.96 37.92 -0.02
C GLU A 740 -3.88 37.55 1.04
N PRO A 741 -3.26 36.37 0.94
CA PRO A 741 -2.37 35.84 1.97
C PRO A 741 -0.96 36.43 1.83
N LYS A 742 -0.50 37.21 2.82
CA LYS A 742 0.80 37.89 2.75
C LYS A 742 1.96 36.95 3.13
N ALA A 743 3.02 36.94 2.33
CA ALA A 743 4.18 36.07 2.54
C ALA A 743 4.86 36.24 3.91
N GLN A 744 4.86 37.45 4.47
CA GLN A 744 5.41 37.75 5.80
C GLN A 744 4.53 37.18 6.93
N GLU A 745 3.20 37.16 6.75
CA GLU A 745 2.26 36.62 7.74
C GLU A 745 2.35 35.10 7.77
N ILE A 746 2.36 34.45 6.60
CA ILE A 746 2.60 32.99 6.47
C ILE A 746 3.95 32.61 7.11
N ALA A 747 5.02 33.35 6.84
CA ALA A 747 6.34 33.09 7.41
C ALA A 747 6.36 33.21 8.95
N ARG A 748 5.63 34.18 9.52
CA ARG A 748 5.52 34.36 10.97
C ARG A 748 4.86 33.16 11.66
N GLU A 749 3.71 32.69 11.15
CA GLU A 749 3.05 31.53 11.75
C GLU A 749 3.87 30.24 11.58
N LEU A 750 4.59 30.10 10.47
CA LEU A 750 5.52 28.98 10.25
C LEU A 750 6.72 28.99 11.21
N HIS A 751 7.20 30.15 11.68
CA HIS A 751 8.17 30.17 12.79
C HIS A 751 7.55 29.62 14.09
N GLY A 752 6.27 29.92 14.37
CA GLY A 752 5.53 29.33 15.48
C GLY A 752 5.40 27.80 15.36
N VAL A 753 5.07 27.31 14.17
CA VAL A 753 5.02 25.86 13.85
C VAL A 753 6.40 25.21 14.02
N LEU A 754 7.48 25.86 13.56
CA LEU A 754 8.85 25.37 13.76
C LEU A 754 9.16 25.23 15.25
N ASP A 755 9.04 26.31 16.03
CA ASP A 755 9.38 26.31 17.46
C ASP A 755 8.48 25.35 18.26
N ALA A 756 7.23 25.12 17.84
CA ALA A 756 6.36 24.09 18.41
C ALA A 756 6.86 22.67 18.10
N CYS A 757 7.29 22.38 16.85
CA CYS A 757 7.92 21.11 16.51
C CYS A 757 9.23 20.89 17.28
N LEU A 758 10.00 21.95 17.55
CA LEU A 758 11.25 21.87 18.34
C LEU A 758 10.95 21.44 19.79
N ARG A 759 9.95 22.05 20.43
CA ARG A 759 9.51 21.68 21.78
C ARG A 759 9.03 20.22 21.82
N ALA A 760 8.14 19.82 20.92
CA ALA A 760 7.60 18.46 20.87
C ALA A 760 8.69 17.38 20.64
N SER A 761 9.74 17.73 19.88
CA SER A 761 10.87 16.82 19.61
C SER A 761 12.05 16.92 20.59
N ASN A 762 11.95 17.72 21.66
CA ASN A 762 13.03 17.98 22.62
C ASN A 762 14.34 18.51 21.98
N LEU A 763 14.22 19.23 20.87
CA LEU A 763 15.34 19.87 20.16
C LEU A 763 15.41 21.38 20.47
N THR A 764 16.62 21.94 20.42
CA THR A 764 16.86 23.39 20.55
C THR A 764 17.43 23.94 19.25
N ARG A 765 17.24 25.25 18.98
CA ARG A 765 17.81 25.91 17.78
C ARG A 765 19.34 25.82 17.76
N GLU A 766 19.99 25.88 18.92
CA GLU A 766 21.44 25.67 19.10
C GLU A 766 21.89 24.28 18.64
N LYS A 767 21.22 23.21 19.12
CA LYS A 767 21.49 21.82 18.70
C LYS A 767 21.27 21.61 17.20
N LEU A 768 20.39 22.40 16.58
CA LEU A 768 20.16 22.38 15.14
C LEU A 768 21.26 23.13 14.37
N HIS A 769 21.68 24.32 14.81
CA HIS A 769 22.81 25.03 14.20
C HIS A 769 24.11 24.22 14.28
N MET A 770 24.44 23.65 15.44
CA MET A 770 25.61 22.75 15.58
C MET A 770 25.55 21.54 14.63
N ARG A 771 24.35 20.98 14.38
CA ARG A 771 24.17 19.93 13.35
C ARG A 771 24.26 20.49 11.93
N MET A 772 23.82 21.71 11.65
CA MET A 772 23.97 22.35 10.33
C MET A 772 25.44 22.60 9.98
N ASP A 773 26.29 22.93 10.96
CA ASP A 773 27.73 23.08 10.76
C ASP A 773 28.42 21.72 10.53
N GLN A 774 28.03 20.69 11.29
CA GLN A 774 28.45 19.31 11.03
C GLN A 774 28.04 18.84 9.63
N PHE A 775 26.79 19.05 9.22
CA PHE A 775 26.34 18.70 7.86
C PHE A 775 27.05 19.50 6.76
N GLN A 776 27.53 20.72 7.03
CA GLN A 776 28.38 21.44 6.08
C GLN A 776 29.78 20.81 6.00
N SER A 777 30.38 20.46 7.14
CA SER A 777 31.67 19.78 7.22
C SER A 777 31.66 18.40 6.53
N ASP A 778 30.63 17.58 6.77
CA ASP A 778 30.48 16.25 6.15
C ASP A 778 30.37 16.34 4.62
N ASN A 779 29.71 17.37 4.08
CA ASN A 779 29.67 17.59 2.63
C ASN A 779 31.04 17.98 2.02
N TYR A 780 31.97 18.49 2.83
CA TYR A 780 33.36 18.71 2.43
C TYR A 780 34.26 17.48 2.64
N MET A 781 33.92 16.57 3.56
CA MET A 781 34.78 15.45 3.98
C MET A 781 34.34 14.06 3.52
N HIS A 782 33.10 13.85 3.09
CA HIS A 782 32.55 12.52 2.78
C HIS A 782 32.12 12.33 1.32
N GLY A 783 33.11 12.41 0.42
CA GLY A 783 33.08 11.75 -0.89
C GLY A 783 33.14 10.21 -0.83
N ARG A 784 32.50 9.58 0.17
CA ARG A 784 32.47 8.13 0.37
C ARG A 784 31.06 7.67 0.74
N ALA A 785 30.44 6.93 -0.16
CA ALA A 785 29.15 6.30 0.10
C ALA A 785 29.27 5.14 1.10
N SER A 786 28.22 4.91 1.88
CA SER A 786 28.00 3.68 2.64
C SER A 786 26.70 3.01 2.18
N TYR A 787 26.66 1.69 2.30
CA TYR A 787 25.66 0.77 1.73
C TYR A 787 25.67 0.70 0.19
N GLY A 788 25.69 -0.54 -0.32
CA GLY A 788 26.26 -0.82 -1.64
C GLY A 788 25.27 -1.21 -2.73
N TYR A 789 25.47 -0.63 -3.91
CA TYR A 789 25.33 -1.33 -5.18
C TYR A 789 26.37 -0.78 -6.15
N THR A 790 27.11 -1.63 -6.87
CA THR A 790 28.23 -1.19 -7.72
C THR A 790 27.74 -0.72 -9.09
N GLY A 791 27.99 0.55 -9.42
CA GLY A 791 27.68 1.15 -10.72
C GLY A 791 28.70 2.24 -11.08
N SER A 792 29.33 2.11 -12.25
CA SER A 792 30.44 2.98 -12.69
C SER A 792 30.06 4.47 -12.70
N GLY A 793 30.98 5.31 -12.21
CA GLY A 793 30.79 6.76 -12.18
C GLY A 793 30.97 7.45 -13.54
N GLY A 794 30.49 8.69 -13.60
CA GLY A 794 30.79 9.68 -14.63
C GLY A 794 30.84 11.07 -13.98
N THR A 795 31.81 11.90 -14.34
CA THR A 795 32.12 13.15 -13.63
C THR A 795 31.03 14.21 -13.82
N GLY A 796 30.31 14.55 -12.74
CA GLY A 796 29.39 15.68 -12.66
C GLY A 796 29.83 16.67 -11.57
N VAL A 797 29.72 17.97 -11.86
CA VAL A 797 30.08 19.07 -10.95
C VAL A 797 29.24 18.99 -9.65
N PRO A 798 29.83 19.20 -8.45
CA PRO A 798 29.07 19.19 -7.20
C PRO A 798 27.94 20.24 -7.21
N GLY A 799 26.76 19.82 -6.77
CA GLY A 799 25.57 20.67 -6.78
C GLY A 799 25.66 21.80 -5.74
N SER A 800 25.55 23.04 -6.21
CA SER A 800 25.36 24.22 -5.34
C SER A 800 24.12 24.07 -4.46
N MET A 801 24.09 24.75 -3.30
CA MET A 801 22.99 24.74 -2.30
C MET A 801 21.59 25.16 -2.84
N GLY A 802 21.50 25.56 -4.10
CA GLY A 802 20.35 26.20 -4.73
C GLY A 802 19.20 25.30 -5.14
N ASP A 803 18.61 24.54 -4.21
CA ASP A 803 17.15 24.37 -4.19
C ASP A 803 16.57 24.05 -2.80
N LEU A 804 16.02 25.06 -2.12
CA LEU A 804 15.22 24.89 -0.90
C LEU A 804 13.75 24.59 -1.24
N GLY A 805 13.21 25.30 -2.24
CA GLY A 805 11.88 25.07 -2.79
C GLY A 805 11.71 23.61 -3.19
N GLY A 806 12.58 23.08 -4.05
CA GLY A 806 12.53 21.68 -4.50
C GLY A 806 12.58 20.61 -3.40
N TRP A 807 13.17 20.87 -2.22
CA TRP A 807 13.19 19.86 -1.14
C TRP A 807 11.82 19.68 -0.47
N ILE A 808 10.99 20.72 -0.45
CA ILE A 808 9.58 20.63 -0.06
C ILE A 808 8.77 20.24 -1.31
N MET A 809 8.98 20.96 -2.42
CA MET A 809 8.39 20.75 -3.75
C MET A 809 9.15 19.70 -4.58
N TRP A 810 9.26 18.48 -4.03
CA TRP A 810 9.33 17.22 -4.79
C TRP A 810 10.63 16.75 -5.49
N GLU A 811 11.80 17.37 -5.29
CA GLU A 811 13.07 16.65 -5.53
C GLU A 811 13.19 15.50 -4.51
N GLY A 812 13.23 14.27 -5.03
CA GLY A 812 13.75 13.10 -4.32
C GLY A 812 13.31 12.95 -2.86
N TRP A 813 12.01 12.97 -2.56
CA TRP A 813 11.47 12.48 -1.28
C TRP A 813 11.65 10.95 -1.23
N ASP A 814 12.90 10.55 -0.98
CA ASP A 814 13.49 9.20 -1.02
C ASP A 814 13.08 8.36 -2.25
#